data_AF-A0A7V2RMS4-F1
#
_entry.id   AF-A0A7V2RMS4-F1
#
_cell.length_a   1.000
_cell.length_b   1.000
_cell.length_c   1.000
_cell.angle_alpha   90.00
_cell.angle_beta   90.00
_cell.angle_gamma   90.00
#
_symmetry.space_group_name_H-M   'P 1'
#
loop_
_entity.id
_entity.type
_entity.pdbx_description
1 polymer ?
#
loop_
_entity_poly.entity_id
_entity_poly.type
_entity_poly.pdbx_seq_one_letter_code
_entity_poly.pdbx_strand_id
1 'polypeptide(L)'
;MKNLYLLFCSVFSFPVILLAQQPAYSVFHTNEIRTGFSADGRMFSDLQNGGAFLVPYEGIQTPSTIFNGALWLGTMDENTLRVAAQTYGTSSQKNDFYPGPLDPVSGLPVEEGTANNFNKVWTVFRHEIEKHIADFSDNNLLDDPVLAVVGWPAKGNPYFNTVNGFELPAGHTSLAPFFDLNNDGNYNAFDGDYPLPEGVVPGVLPGQLTWLVYNDVAGPHLQTGGAPLGVEIQMTAWAFETDDPLLDKTLFVSNKIINRSGKDYSDVRLGVWTDLSIGCYTDDFVGCIPPLNAYYAYNGDMEDGSGACSISGYSGYGNRPPVQAVTILNHTLDGFSMYKNQSVGDPQPDVNMTDPWASGLEFYNYLDHKWRDGTPLTKGGNGYDPGSSDFTDFIFPGNPNVPGEWSQYAENAPSQDPRALGVLHLPEFKNGEIKTIDVAYSTHSDPNLNHLETVNLLYAEIPLLQQHYAAGFSNLSPRPLCEYDCLWPGDANNDGIADQFDLFAIGAANGASGPLRNGPLSWAPYISENWNGASYGGINMKHADCNGDGIVNKVDIDIVELHFGEFNDQYIKTEKRKSGNDVYFSPKGALSNRIFEKGEQLLPLLSVNKKAVPDLTGLAFTVEFDTAFFSNIKVITVPGMQACFHTFGNGDFTSLATISHSGELHFSILNKGGAGCRFENEKLFSLLITPADAVPANSTLIRFKNIKGLLNDNTVTDLGGEDIKLFFLNYGEKESTKKPPGIHIYPNPSTGVFYFNLVQEEVFKVHIYDARGRLINVQPAFHQKDYMIDLRSYPTGVYFLKLTQGRETVTKKLVVSK
;
A
#
# COMPACT_ATOMS: atom_id res chain seq x y z
N MET A 1 -59.74 1.81 46.89
CA MET A 1 -58.60 0.96 47.28
C MET A 1 -57.54 1.09 46.21
N LYS A 2 -56.33 1.47 46.61
CA LYS A 2 -55.15 1.70 45.76
C LYS A 2 -54.68 0.38 45.15
N ASN A 3 -54.42 0.34 43.85
CA ASN A 3 -53.53 -0.66 43.25
C ASN A 3 -52.46 0.06 42.44
N LEU A 4 -51.23 -0.22 42.83
CA LEU A 4 -49.95 0.32 42.39
C LEU A 4 -49.52 -0.44 41.13
N TYR A 5 -49.36 0.24 40.00
CA TYR A 5 -48.68 -0.33 38.83
C TYR A 5 -47.24 0.19 38.82
N LEU A 6 -46.28 -0.70 39.07
CA LEU A 6 -44.86 -0.47 38.85
C LEU A 6 -44.59 -0.37 37.34
N LEU A 7 -44.01 0.74 36.90
CA LEU A 7 -43.40 0.89 35.59
C LEU A 7 -41.96 0.34 35.67
N PHE A 8 -41.69 -0.78 35.00
CA PHE A 8 -40.32 -1.23 34.75
C PHE A 8 -39.80 -0.48 33.50
N CYS A 9 -38.87 0.46 33.70
CA CYS A 9 -38.06 1.01 32.60
C CYS A 9 -36.96 0.00 32.27
N SER A 10 -37.14 -0.79 31.21
CA SER A 10 -36.05 -1.52 30.55
C SER A 10 -35.29 -0.54 29.66
N VAL A 11 -34.11 -0.12 30.11
CA VAL A 11 -33.13 0.59 29.28
C VAL A 11 -32.54 -0.43 28.30
N PHE A 12 -33.00 -0.42 27.05
CA PHE A 12 -32.31 -1.11 25.97
C PHE A 12 -31.07 -0.28 25.63
N SER A 13 -29.91 -0.70 26.15
CA SER A 13 -28.62 -0.30 25.60
C SER A 13 -28.49 -0.95 24.22
N PHE A 14 -28.72 -0.19 23.16
CA PHE A 14 -28.25 -0.59 21.85
C PHE A 14 -26.72 -0.61 21.91
N PRO A 15 -26.04 -1.74 21.66
CA PRO A 15 -24.61 -1.71 21.45
C PRO A 15 -24.36 -0.83 20.23
N VAL A 16 -23.63 0.26 20.43
CA VAL A 16 -22.98 0.97 19.33
C VAL A 16 -21.97 -0.02 18.78
N ILE A 17 -22.31 -0.69 17.67
CA ILE A 17 -21.35 -1.45 16.90
C ILE A 17 -20.41 -0.39 16.31
N LEU A 18 -19.27 -0.16 16.98
CA LEU A 18 -18.15 0.48 16.31
C LEU A 18 -17.79 -0.43 15.14
N LEU A 19 -17.98 0.06 13.92
CA LEU A 19 -17.38 -0.56 12.74
C LEU A 19 -15.87 -0.53 12.95
N ALA A 20 -15.24 -1.71 13.01
CA ALA A 20 -13.79 -1.81 13.03
C ALA A 20 -13.22 -1.08 11.80
N GLN A 21 -12.25 -0.20 12.01
CA GLN A 21 -11.59 0.52 10.93
C GLN A 21 -10.75 -0.47 10.11
N GLN A 22 -10.77 -0.31 8.78
CA GLN A 22 -9.93 -1.11 7.88
C GLN A 22 -8.45 -0.93 8.24
N PRO A 23 -7.65 -2.02 8.28
CA PRO A 23 -6.22 -1.89 8.52
C PRO A 23 -5.58 -1.08 7.39
N ALA A 24 -4.61 -0.25 7.73
CA ALA A 24 -3.82 0.49 6.76
C ALA A 24 -3.00 -0.48 5.93
N TYR A 25 -2.79 -0.11 4.68
CA TYR A 25 -2.16 -0.96 3.69
C TYR A 25 -1.13 -0.15 2.91
N SER A 26 0.01 -0.76 2.61
CA SER A 26 1.04 -0.18 1.76
C SER A 26 1.46 -1.19 0.70
N VAL A 27 1.70 -0.67 -0.51
CA VAL A 27 2.31 -1.45 -1.59
C VAL A 27 3.82 -1.46 -1.37
N PHE A 28 4.40 -2.65 -1.48
CA PHE A 28 5.83 -2.85 -1.54
C PHE A 28 6.21 -3.09 -2.99
N HIS A 29 6.98 -2.20 -3.59
CA HIS A 29 7.40 -2.29 -4.97
C HIS A 29 8.83 -1.80 -5.13
N THR A 30 9.73 -2.74 -5.32
CA THR A 30 11.12 -2.48 -5.68
C THR A 30 11.64 -3.65 -6.47
N ASN A 31 12.54 -3.37 -7.41
CA ASN A 31 13.10 -4.38 -8.29
C ASN A 31 12.03 -5.16 -9.10
N GLU A 32 12.14 -6.48 -9.19
CA GLU A 32 11.16 -7.32 -9.88
C GLU A 32 10.01 -7.77 -8.94
N ILE A 33 9.89 -7.16 -7.75
CA ILE A 33 8.91 -7.55 -6.74
C ILE A 33 7.88 -6.44 -6.56
N ARG A 34 6.62 -6.81 -6.75
CA ARG A 34 5.48 -6.01 -6.28
C ARG A 34 4.63 -6.83 -5.35
N THR A 35 4.29 -6.30 -4.17
CA THR A 35 3.45 -6.95 -3.17
C THR A 35 2.78 -5.96 -2.20
N GLY A 36 2.11 -6.49 -1.17
CA GLY A 36 1.29 -5.73 -0.23
C GLY A 36 1.53 -6.09 1.22
N PHE A 37 1.50 -5.10 2.10
CA PHE A 37 1.54 -5.28 3.56
C PHE A 37 0.39 -4.52 4.22
N SER A 38 -0.28 -5.19 5.17
CA SER A 38 -1.36 -4.63 5.96
C SER A 38 -0.93 -4.50 7.42
N ALA A 39 -1.34 -3.42 8.09
CA ALA A 39 -0.92 -3.07 9.45
C ALA A 39 -1.35 -4.10 10.52
N ASP A 40 -2.18 -5.06 10.17
CA ASP A 40 -2.57 -6.21 11.01
C ASP A 40 -1.69 -7.44 10.81
N GLY A 41 -0.58 -7.34 10.05
CA GLY A 41 0.38 -8.41 9.84
C GLY A 41 0.09 -9.32 8.64
N ARG A 42 -0.97 -9.04 7.87
CA ARG A 42 -1.23 -9.74 6.60
C ARG A 42 -0.27 -9.28 5.51
N MET A 43 0.23 -10.23 4.75
CA MET A 43 1.19 -10.03 3.65
C MET A 43 0.60 -10.55 2.33
N PHE A 44 1.07 -10.01 1.22
CA PHE A 44 0.97 -10.61 -0.13
C PHE A 44 -0.39 -10.61 -0.82
N SER A 45 -1.44 -10.08 -0.19
CA SER A 45 -2.75 -9.85 -0.81
C SER A 45 -2.99 -8.36 -1.08
N ASP A 46 -3.72 -8.01 -2.13
CA ASP A 46 -4.14 -6.62 -2.38
C ASP A 46 -5.33 -6.17 -1.50
N LEU A 47 -5.74 -4.90 -1.66
CA LEU A 47 -6.90 -4.32 -0.96
C LEU A 47 -8.25 -4.96 -1.32
N GLN A 48 -8.34 -5.63 -2.47
CA GLN A 48 -9.52 -6.36 -2.95
C GLN A 48 -9.46 -7.85 -2.56
N ASN A 49 -8.37 -8.28 -1.90
CA ASN A 49 -8.05 -9.65 -1.52
C ASN A 49 -7.77 -10.57 -2.72
N GLY A 50 -7.16 -10.03 -3.78
CA GLY A 50 -6.47 -10.80 -4.81
C GLY A 50 -5.01 -11.08 -4.43
N GLY A 51 -4.44 -12.15 -4.98
CA GLY A 51 -3.01 -12.45 -4.85
C GLY A 51 -2.16 -11.32 -5.43
N ALA A 52 -1.19 -10.85 -4.66
CA ALA A 52 -0.45 -9.64 -4.98
C ALA A 52 1.06 -9.80 -4.89
N PHE A 53 1.62 -10.97 -4.59
CA PHE A 53 3.06 -11.19 -4.74
C PHE A 53 3.38 -11.49 -6.21
N LEU A 54 3.65 -10.43 -6.97
CA LEU A 54 3.85 -10.45 -8.41
C LEU A 54 5.35 -10.44 -8.71
N VAL A 55 5.88 -11.56 -9.20
CA VAL A 55 7.31 -11.73 -9.50
C VAL A 55 7.51 -12.66 -10.70
N PRO A 56 8.39 -12.34 -11.66
CA PRO A 56 8.97 -11.01 -11.87
C PRO A 56 7.88 -10.03 -12.29
N TYR A 57 7.86 -8.84 -11.70
CA TYR A 57 6.87 -7.81 -12.01
C TYR A 57 7.15 -7.19 -13.38
N GLU A 58 6.27 -7.48 -14.34
CA GLU A 58 6.33 -7.00 -15.72
C GLU A 58 5.15 -6.06 -16.06
N GLY A 59 4.31 -5.73 -15.07
CA GLY A 59 3.18 -4.81 -15.21
C GLY A 59 1.89 -5.35 -14.56
N ILE A 60 0.77 -4.67 -14.83
CA ILE A 60 -0.52 -4.93 -14.15
C ILE A 60 -1.05 -6.35 -14.40
N GLN A 61 -0.63 -7.02 -15.48
CA GLN A 61 -1.09 -8.37 -15.85
C GLN A 61 -0.22 -9.50 -15.29
N THR A 62 0.85 -9.19 -14.56
CA THR A 62 1.74 -10.21 -13.98
C THR A 62 0.96 -11.14 -13.05
N PRO A 63 1.05 -12.48 -13.22
CA PRO A 63 0.47 -13.44 -12.28
C PRO A 63 1.13 -13.35 -10.89
N SER A 64 0.45 -13.79 -9.84
CA SER A 64 1.06 -13.91 -8.51
C SER A 64 1.80 -15.24 -8.35
N THR A 65 2.84 -15.32 -7.51
CA THR A 65 3.39 -16.58 -6.98
C THR A 65 2.93 -16.89 -5.55
N ILE A 66 2.38 -15.89 -4.85
CA ILE A 66 1.80 -16.03 -3.51
C ILE A 66 0.49 -15.25 -3.47
N PHE A 67 -0.57 -15.91 -3.05
CA PHE A 67 -1.88 -15.30 -2.89
C PHE A 67 -1.98 -14.51 -1.58
N ASN A 68 -1.42 -15.06 -0.48
CA ASN A 68 -1.48 -14.44 0.85
C ASN A 68 -0.43 -15.05 1.81
N GLY A 69 -0.07 -14.33 2.88
CA GLY A 69 0.83 -14.80 3.93
C GLY A 69 0.56 -14.16 5.29
N ALA A 70 0.85 -14.91 6.37
CA ALA A 70 0.68 -14.47 7.75
C ALA A 70 1.41 -15.39 8.75
N LEU A 71 1.48 -14.98 10.02
CA LEU A 71 2.02 -15.79 11.11
C LEU A 71 0.91 -16.49 11.90
N TRP A 72 1.20 -17.71 12.35
CA TRP A 72 0.38 -18.46 13.30
C TRP A 72 1.22 -18.74 14.55
N LEU A 73 0.64 -18.62 15.74
CA LEU A 73 1.28 -18.95 17.00
C LEU A 73 0.35 -19.78 17.87
N GLY A 74 0.87 -20.79 18.55
CA GLY A 74 0.07 -21.65 19.42
C GLY A 74 0.86 -22.30 20.54
N THR A 75 0.22 -22.49 21.70
CA THR A 75 0.77 -23.24 22.84
C THR A 75 -0.34 -23.75 23.77
N MET A 76 -0.03 -24.77 24.56
CA MET A 76 -0.88 -25.26 25.65
C MET A 76 -0.39 -24.69 27.01
N ASP A 77 -1.07 -23.67 27.51
CA ASP A 77 -0.81 -23.01 28.80
C ASP A 77 -1.70 -23.61 29.90
N GLU A 78 -1.15 -24.47 30.76
CA GLU A 78 -1.87 -25.10 31.88
C GLU A 78 -3.23 -25.76 31.49
N ASN A 79 -3.26 -26.44 30.34
CA ASN A 79 -4.45 -27.03 29.66
C ASN A 79 -5.35 -26.04 28.90
N THR A 80 -4.98 -24.76 28.81
CA THR A 80 -5.66 -23.78 27.98
C THR A 80 -4.92 -23.66 26.65
N LEU A 81 -5.60 -23.96 25.54
CA LEU A 81 -5.08 -23.64 24.22
C LEU A 81 -5.07 -22.12 24.02
N ARG A 82 -3.87 -21.56 23.83
CA ARG A 82 -3.69 -20.20 23.34
C ARG A 82 -3.24 -20.28 21.91
N VAL A 83 -3.95 -19.63 21.01
CA VAL A 83 -3.66 -19.66 19.58
C VAL A 83 -4.10 -18.36 18.92
N ALA A 84 -3.22 -17.79 18.11
CA ALA A 84 -3.46 -16.64 17.26
C ALA A 84 -3.06 -17.01 15.84
N ALA A 85 -3.97 -16.92 14.88
CA ALA A 85 -3.69 -17.23 13.49
C ALA A 85 -4.42 -16.28 12.57
N GLN A 86 -3.81 -15.98 11.42
CA GLN A 86 -4.43 -15.17 10.38
C GLN A 86 -4.27 -15.86 9.03
N THR A 87 -5.32 -15.77 8.21
CA THR A 87 -5.31 -16.18 6.81
C THR A 87 -5.73 -14.99 5.95
N TYR A 88 -6.97 -14.96 5.45
CA TYR A 88 -7.48 -13.95 4.53
C TYR A 88 -7.95 -12.65 5.21
N GLY A 89 -8.16 -12.69 6.52
CA GLY A 89 -8.42 -11.53 7.35
C GLY A 89 -9.70 -10.77 6.98
N THR A 90 -9.54 -9.61 6.34
CA THR A 90 -10.62 -8.67 6.01
C THR A 90 -11.68 -9.24 5.08
N SER A 91 -11.33 -10.11 4.12
CA SER A 91 -12.30 -10.74 3.21
C SER A 91 -13.23 -11.70 3.92
N SER A 92 -12.72 -12.40 4.94
CA SER A 92 -13.51 -13.28 5.81
C SER A 92 -14.10 -12.55 7.03
N GLN A 93 -13.67 -11.30 7.28
CA GLN A 93 -13.93 -10.52 8.50
C GLN A 93 -13.46 -11.26 9.77
N LYS A 94 -12.37 -12.02 9.65
CA LYS A 94 -11.83 -12.86 10.72
C LYS A 94 -10.34 -12.57 10.92
N ASN A 95 -10.03 -11.78 11.94
CA ASN A 95 -8.67 -11.47 12.35
C ASN A 95 -8.45 -11.93 13.79
N ASP A 96 -7.23 -12.41 14.08
CA ASP A 96 -6.74 -12.57 15.45
C ASP A 96 -5.71 -11.48 15.80
N PHE A 97 -5.11 -10.85 14.79
CA PHE A 97 -4.15 -9.77 14.96
C PHE A 97 -4.74 -8.39 14.67
N TYR A 98 -4.19 -7.38 15.33
CA TYR A 98 -4.65 -6.01 15.31
C TYR A 98 -3.47 -5.03 15.28
N PRO A 99 -3.57 -3.91 14.55
CA PRO A 99 -2.49 -2.94 14.47
C PRO A 99 -2.12 -2.34 15.84
N GLY A 100 -0.82 -2.11 16.02
CA GLY A 100 -0.25 -1.40 17.15
C GLY A 100 0.57 -2.25 18.11
N PRO A 101 1.45 -1.58 18.89
CA PRO A 101 2.27 -2.23 19.92
C PRO A 101 1.49 -2.48 21.23
N LEU A 102 2.06 -3.30 22.11
CA LEU A 102 1.55 -3.51 23.46
C LEU A 102 2.42 -2.76 24.47
N ASP A 103 1.79 -2.19 25.50
CA ASP A 103 2.51 -1.56 26.60
C ASP A 103 3.40 -2.61 27.32
N PRO A 104 4.71 -2.38 27.46
CA PRO A 104 5.65 -3.37 27.99
C PRO A 104 5.40 -3.80 29.43
N VAL A 105 4.62 -3.02 30.20
CA VAL A 105 4.38 -3.27 31.63
C VAL A 105 3.04 -3.98 31.84
N SER A 106 1.98 -3.50 31.19
CA SER A 106 0.63 -4.03 31.34
C SER A 106 0.28 -5.15 30.38
N GLY A 107 0.99 -5.28 29.25
CA GLY A 107 0.68 -6.25 28.20
C GLY A 107 -0.60 -5.94 27.42
N LEU A 108 -1.17 -4.75 27.63
CA LEU A 108 -2.38 -4.28 26.95
C LEU A 108 -2.01 -3.35 25.79
N PRO A 109 -2.91 -3.17 24.80
CA PRO A 109 -2.72 -2.15 23.77
C PRO A 109 -2.47 -0.78 24.40
N VAL A 110 -1.54 -0.02 23.82
CA VAL A 110 -1.30 1.37 24.23
C VAL A 110 -2.62 2.18 24.08
N GLU A 111 -3.01 2.95 25.10
CA GLU A 111 -4.39 3.45 25.39
C GLU A 111 -5.27 3.88 24.19
N GLU A 112 -6.59 3.74 24.38
CA GLU A 112 -7.66 4.02 23.41
C GLU A 112 -7.60 5.47 22.85
N GLY A 113 -7.41 5.57 21.53
CA GLY A 113 -7.03 6.79 20.81
C GLY A 113 -5.70 6.65 20.08
N THR A 114 -4.83 5.75 20.55
CA THR A 114 -3.47 5.49 20.03
C THR A 114 -3.40 4.27 19.10
N ALA A 115 -4.28 3.27 19.25
CA ALA A 115 -4.30 2.09 18.37
C ALA A 115 -4.56 2.45 16.89
N ASN A 116 -5.38 3.47 16.62
CA ASN A 116 -5.56 4.00 15.25
C ASN A 116 -4.31 4.72 14.72
N ASN A 117 -3.47 5.26 15.58
CA ASN A 117 -2.26 5.97 15.17
C ASN A 117 -1.21 4.99 14.61
N PHE A 118 -1.15 3.79 15.20
CA PHE A 118 -0.31 2.69 14.73
C PHE A 118 -0.97 1.78 13.69
N ASN A 119 -2.21 2.07 13.29
CA ASN A 119 -2.78 1.52 12.07
C ASN A 119 -2.10 2.16 10.85
N LYS A 120 -0.82 1.84 10.67
CA LYS A 120 0.09 2.40 9.68
C LYS A 120 1.14 1.37 9.26
N VAL A 121 1.62 1.56 8.04
CA VAL A 121 2.78 0.86 7.48
C VAL A 121 3.77 1.96 7.06
N TRP A 122 4.95 1.97 7.67
CA TRP A 122 5.99 2.96 7.38
C TRP A 122 6.93 2.41 6.32
N THR A 123 7.26 3.24 5.35
CA THR A 123 8.13 2.87 4.23
C THR A 123 9.15 3.98 4.01
N VAL A 124 10.38 3.58 3.70
CA VAL A 124 11.45 4.44 3.18
C VAL A 124 12.12 3.75 2.00
N PHE A 125 12.59 4.55 1.05
CA PHE A 125 13.26 4.06 -0.16
C PHE A 125 14.77 4.32 -0.10
N ARG A 126 15.52 3.55 -0.90
CA ARG A 126 16.97 3.72 -0.99
C ARG A 126 17.39 5.14 -1.32
N HIS A 127 16.75 5.75 -2.31
CA HIS A 127 17.10 7.09 -2.78
C HIS A 127 16.85 8.18 -1.72
N GLU A 128 15.88 7.96 -0.82
CA GLU A 128 15.62 8.82 0.34
C GLU A 128 16.73 8.70 1.39
N ILE A 129 17.16 7.46 1.69
CA ILE A 129 18.24 7.21 2.65
C ILE A 129 19.59 7.71 2.12
N GLU A 130 19.90 7.46 0.84
CA GLU A 130 21.14 7.97 0.22
C GLU A 130 21.16 9.49 0.18
N LYS A 131 20.03 10.15 -0.13
CA LYS A 131 19.91 11.62 -0.05
C LYS A 131 20.18 12.13 1.37
N HIS A 132 19.60 11.48 2.38
CA HIS A 132 19.81 11.83 3.78
C HIS A 132 21.28 11.68 4.20
N ILE A 133 21.92 10.55 3.85
CA ILE A 133 23.33 10.30 4.15
C ILE A 133 24.21 11.33 3.44
N ALA A 134 23.93 11.64 2.18
CA ALA A 134 24.68 12.61 1.40
C ALA A 134 24.63 14.01 2.03
N ASP A 135 23.43 14.49 2.38
CA ASP A 135 23.20 15.77 3.07
C ASP A 135 23.99 15.82 4.39
N PHE A 136 23.78 14.85 5.28
CA PHE A 136 24.50 14.84 6.56
C PHE A 136 26.03 14.73 6.40
N SER A 137 26.51 13.90 5.47
CA SER A 137 27.95 13.65 5.30
C SER A 137 28.73 14.85 4.73
N ASP A 138 28.05 15.83 4.14
CA ASP A 138 28.72 16.96 3.50
C ASP A 138 29.31 17.96 4.52
N ASN A 139 28.61 18.17 5.64
CA ASN A 139 28.93 19.19 6.62
C ASN A 139 28.55 18.81 8.08
N ASN A 140 28.00 17.61 8.31
CA ASN A 140 27.44 17.09 9.57
C ASN A 140 26.21 17.86 10.08
N LEU A 141 25.42 18.43 9.17
CA LEU A 141 24.12 19.02 9.42
C LEU A 141 23.12 18.44 8.42
N LEU A 142 21.86 18.38 8.82
CA LEU A 142 20.76 17.99 7.95
C LEU A 142 20.05 19.25 7.47
N ASP A 143 20.41 19.74 6.28
CA ASP A 143 19.91 21.00 5.71
C ASP A 143 18.63 20.80 4.87
N ASP A 144 18.45 19.62 4.26
CA ASP A 144 17.28 19.21 3.47
C ASP A 144 16.66 17.90 4.00
N PRO A 145 15.95 17.95 5.15
CA PRO A 145 15.47 16.76 5.83
C PRO A 145 14.45 15.96 5.02
N VAL A 146 14.76 14.69 4.79
CA VAL A 146 13.82 13.72 4.19
C VAL A 146 12.82 13.24 5.24
N LEU A 147 11.55 13.61 5.10
CA LEU A 147 10.53 13.39 6.15
C LEU A 147 10.31 11.91 6.49
N ALA A 148 10.40 11.00 5.52
CA ALA A 148 10.24 9.57 5.77
C ALA A 148 11.36 9.02 6.66
N VAL A 149 12.58 9.54 6.51
CA VAL A 149 13.73 9.25 7.37
C VAL A 149 13.56 9.92 8.74
N VAL A 150 13.27 11.23 8.79
CA VAL A 150 13.11 11.96 10.06
C VAL A 150 11.96 11.39 10.91
N GLY A 151 10.88 10.95 10.27
CA GLY A 151 9.70 10.38 10.90
C GLY A 151 9.75 8.87 11.15
N TRP A 152 10.88 8.20 10.92
CA TRP A 152 10.99 6.75 11.06
C TRP A 152 10.60 6.29 12.49
N PRO A 153 9.76 5.26 12.66
CA PRO A 153 9.23 4.83 13.97
C PRO A 153 10.27 4.05 14.82
N ALA A 154 11.54 4.41 14.74
CA ALA A 154 12.59 3.81 15.54
C ALA A 154 12.57 4.34 16.98
N LYS A 155 13.05 3.49 17.89
CA LYS A 155 13.06 3.78 19.34
C LYS A 155 13.83 5.07 19.63
N GLY A 156 13.20 5.93 20.42
CA GLY A 156 13.83 7.16 20.92
C GLY A 156 13.79 8.34 19.95
N ASN A 157 13.14 8.20 18.78
CA ASN A 157 13.05 9.28 17.79
C ASN A 157 12.37 10.54 18.37
N PRO A 158 13.11 11.66 18.56
CA PRO A 158 12.55 12.89 19.12
C PRO A 158 11.69 13.68 18.13
N TYR A 159 11.79 13.38 16.83
CA TYR A 159 11.05 14.06 15.76
C TYR A 159 9.85 13.26 15.25
N PHE A 160 9.64 12.05 15.76
CA PHE A 160 8.54 11.18 15.33
C PHE A 160 7.18 11.87 15.41
N ASN A 161 6.83 12.50 16.55
CA ASN A 161 5.56 13.21 16.71
C ASN A 161 5.44 14.38 15.72
N THR A 162 6.52 15.15 15.53
CA THR A 162 6.51 16.29 14.61
C THR A 162 6.15 15.88 13.18
N VAL A 163 6.57 14.68 12.74
CA VAL A 163 6.28 14.15 11.40
C VAL A 163 4.96 13.36 11.36
N ASN A 164 4.68 12.54 12.37
CA ASN A 164 3.60 11.54 12.32
C ASN A 164 2.32 11.95 13.04
N GLY A 165 2.37 12.96 13.91
CA GLY A 165 1.21 13.49 14.64
C GLY A 165 0.86 12.75 15.94
N PHE A 166 1.79 11.99 16.50
CA PHE A 166 1.57 11.31 17.78
C PHE A 166 2.88 10.85 18.40
N GLU A 167 2.84 10.54 19.69
CA GLU A 167 4.02 10.09 20.43
C GLU A 167 4.36 8.61 20.15
N LEU A 168 5.65 8.30 20.11
CA LEU A 168 6.12 6.91 20.21
C LEU A 168 5.79 6.33 21.58
N PRO A 169 5.53 5.01 21.68
CA PRO A 169 5.20 4.41 22.94
C PRO A 169 6.43 4.35 23.85
N ALA A 170 6.26 4.76 25.10
CA ALA A 170 7.33 4.75 26.08
C ALA A 170 7.68 3.31 26.54
N GLY A 171 8.86 3.14 27.13
CA GLY A 171 9.29 1.87 27.75
C GLY A 171 9.67 0.74 26.79
N HIS A 172 9.51 0.94 25.47
CA HIS A 172 9.87 -0.05 24.47
C HIS A 172 11.40 -0.18 24.34
N THR A 173 11.89 -1.41 24.39
CA THR A 173 13.32 -1.73 24.21
C THR A 173 13.71 -1.85 22.74
N SER A 174 12.74 -2.10 21.86
CA SER A 174 12.88 -2.16 20.40
C SER A 174 11.65 -1.57 19.70
N LEU A 175 11.86 -0.97 18.54
CA LEU A 175 10.85 -0.61 17.54
C LEU A 175 11.49 -0.83 16.16
N ALA A 176 11.19 0.01 15.16
CA ALA A 176 11.79 -0.09 13.83
C ALA A 176 13.33 -0.06 13.88
N PRO A 177 14.00 -0.88 13.05
CA PRO A 177 15.45 -0.98 13.07
C PRO A 177 16.10 0.23 12.39
N PHE A 178 17.32 0.56 12.80
CA PHE A 178 18.09 1.69 12.30
C PHE A 178 19.59 1.45 12.49
N PHE A 179 20.39 2.17 11.71
CA PHE A 179 21.81 2.34 11.97
C PHE A 179 22.02 3.54 12.88
N ASP A 180 22.59 3.28 14.06
CA ASP A 180 22.96 4.27 15.07
C ASP A 180 24.41 4.74 14.81
N LEU A 181 24.57 5.93 14.23
CA LEU A 181 25.86 6.46 13.84
C LEU A 181 26.69 6.89 15.07
N ASN A 182 26.03 7.47 16.07
CA ASN A 182 26.69 8.06 17.24
C ASN A 182 26.83 7.07 18.43
N ASN A 183 26.20 5.90 18.34
CA ASN A 183 26.16 4.81 19.33
C ASN A 183 25.51 5.19 20.67
N ASP A 184 24.50 6.07 20.67
CA ASP A 184 23.78 6.46 21.89
C ASP A 184 22.56 5.58 22.22
N GLY A 185 22.15 4.72 21.28
CA GLY A 185 21.08 3.75 21.41
C GLY A 185 19.67 4.30 21.13
N ASN A 186 19.54 5.54 20.64
CA ASN A 186 18.29 6.16 20.21
C ASN A 186 18.42 6.65 18.79
N TYR A 187 17.32 6.60 18.05
CA TYR A 187 17.30 7.13 16.70
C TYR A 187 17.22 8.65 16.68
N ASN A 188 18.15 9.31 15.98
CA ASN A 188 18.06 10.72 15.65
C ASN A 188 18.66 11.01 14.26
N ALA A 189 17.79 11.27 13.28
CA ALA A 189 18.23 11.64 11.93
C ALA A 189 19.12 12.89 11.90
N PHE A 190 18.96 13.84 12.83
CA PHE A 190 19.82 15.03 12.89
C PHE A 190 21.21 14.76 13.49
N ASP A 191 21.44 13.55 14.02
CA ASP A 191 22.76 13.05 14.43
C ASP A 191 23.35 12.07 13.39
N GLY A 192 22.69 11.91 12.22
CA GLY A 192 23.14 11.09 11.10
C GLY A 192 22.65 9.64 11.10
N ASP A 193 21.72 9.29 11.99
CA ASP A 193 21.10 7.96 12.01
C ASP A 193 20.13 7.78 10.85
N TYR A 194 20.04 6.56 10.34
CA TYR A 194 19.13 6.25 9.23
C TYR A 194 18.52 4.85 9.33
N PRO A 195 17.35 4.60 8.71
CA PRO A 195 16.73 3.29 8.67
C PRO A 195 17.64 2.26 7.99
N LEU A 196 17.84 1.12 8.64
CA LEU A 196 18.60 -0.01 8.12
C LEU A 196 18.07 -1.29 8.76
N PRO A 197 17.80 -2.37 8.01
CA PRO A 197 17.37 -3.63 8.59
C PRO A 197 18.46 -4.21 9.51
N GLU A 198 18.04 -4.91 10.56
CA GLU A 198 19.00 -5.64 11.40
C GLU A 198 19.71 -6.73 10.62
N GLY A 199 21.01 -6.89 10.87
CA GLY A 199 21.85 -7.87 10.17
C GLY A 199 22.37 -7.41 8.81
N VAL A 200 21.90 -6.29 8.26
CA VAL A 200 22.46 -5.69 7.04
C VAL A 200 23.62 -4.77 7.40
N VAL A 201 24.76 -4.89 6.70
CA VAL A 201 25.93 -4.03 6.98
C VAL A 201 25.70 -2.59 6.51
N PRO A 202 26.26 -1.58 7.20
CA PRO A 202 26.20 -0.19 6.76
C PRO A 202 26.76 -0.02 5.35
N GLY A 203 26.09 0.81 4.53
CA GLY A 203 26.44 1.05 3.13
C GLY A 203 25.78 0.10 2.13
N VAL A 204 25.10 -0.96 2.58
CA VAL A 204 24.27 -1.82 1.72
C VAL A 204 22.80 -1.50 1.98
N LEU A 205 22.25 -0.55 1.23
CA LEU A 205 20.89 -0.05 1.44
C LEU A 205 19.87 -0.85 0.62
N PRO A 206 18.75 -1.28 1.22
CA PRO A 206 17.66 -1.91 0.47
C PRO A 206 16.97 -0.91 -0.44
N GLY A 207 16.44 -1.37 -1.58
CA GLY A 207 15.65 -0.57 -2.51
C GLY A 207 14.41 0.04 -1.85
N GLN A 208 13.75 -0.76 -1.02
CA GLN A 208 12.65 -0.37 -0.16
C GLN A 208 12.76 -1.09 1.19
N LEU A 209 12.48 -0.35 2.27
CA LEU A 209 12.38 -0.85 3.64
C LEU A 209 11.02 -0.46 4.21
N THR A 210 10.29 -1.45 4.71
CA THR A 210 8.96 -1.28 5.29
C THR A 210 8.91 -1.82 6.71
N TRP A 211 8.22 -1.13 7.61
CA TRP A 211 8.02 -1.53 8.99
C TRP A 211 6.57 -1.36 9.45
N LEU A 212 6.08 -2.30 10.24
CA LEU A 212 4.78 -2.23 10.92
C LEU A 212 4.83 -2.99 12.26
N VAL A 213 3.83 -2.74 13.11
CA VAL A 213 3.68 -3.40 14.41
C VAL A 213 2.22 -3.78 14.67
N TYR A 214 1.99 -4.98 15.19
CA TYR A 214 0.68 -5.54 15.48
C TYR A 214 0.72 -6.50 16.67
N ASN A 215 -0.44 -6.90 17.19
CA ASN A 215 -0.55 -7.76 18.37
C ASN A 215 -1.84 -8.59 18.37
N ASP A 216 -1.94 -9.58 19.26
CA ASP A 216 -3.11 -10.46 19.40
C ASP A 216 -4.05 -10.11 20.57
N VAL A 217 -3.89 -8.94 21.21
CA VAL A 217 -4.67 -8.56 22.41
C VAL A 217 -5.67 -7.43 22.15
N ALA A 218 -5.48 -6.65 21.07
CA ALA A 218 -6.28 -5.46 20.79
C ALA A 218 -7.74 -5.75 20.35
N GLY A 219 -8.12 -7.00 20.17
CA GLY A 219 -9.49 -7.38 19.86
C GLY A 219 -9.75 -8.89 20.03
N PRO A 220 -10.98 -9.34 19.77
CA PRO A 220 -11.36 -10.75 19.90
C PRO A 220 -10.74 -11.60 18.78
N HIS A 221 -10.25 -12.80 19.09
CA HIS A 221 -9.82 -13.75 18.05
C HIS A 221 -10.99 -14.26 17.22
N LEU A 222 -11.22 -13.69 16.04
CA LEU A 222 -12.34 -14.05 15.16
C LEU A 222 -11.98 -15.15 14.16
N GLN A 223 -10.69 -15.42 13.93
CA GLN A 223 -10.22 -16.48 13.05
C GLN A 223 -10.17 -17.82 13.77
N THR A 224 -9.51 -17.86 14.93
CA THR A 224 -9.36 -19.11 15.69
C THR A 224 -10.42 -19.29 16.78
N GLY A 225 -10.97 -18.19 17.32
CA GLY A 225 -11.75 -18.24 18.56
C GLY A 225 -10.92 -18.66 19.79
N GLY A 226 -9.59 -18.74 19.66
CA GLY A 226 -8.66 -19.13 20.70
C GLY A 226 -8.43 -18.06 21.75
N ALA A 227 -7.81 -18.43 22.88
CA ALA A 227 -7.33 -17.43 23.83
C ALA A 227 -6.05 -16.75 23.27
N PRO A 228 -5.87 -15.43 23.48
CA PRO A 228 -4.66 -14.74 23.06
C PRO A 228 -3.42 -15.25 23.79
N LEU A 229 -2.28 -15.26 23.12
CA LEU A 229 -0.97 -15.47 23.71
C LEU A 229 -0.49 -14.23 24.46
N GLY A 230 -0.84 -13.02 24.02
CA GLY A 230 -0.29 -11.79 24.59
C GLY A 230 1.04 -11.43 23.96
N VAL A 231 1.09 -11.42 22.63
CA VAL A 231 2.30 -11.19 21.84
C VAL A 231 2.18 -9.92 21.00
N GLU A 232 3.29 -9.21 20.91
CA GLU A 232 3.50 -8.11 19.96
C GLU A 232 4.45 -8.59 18.87
N ILE A 233 4.16 -8.26 17.62
CA ILE A 233 4.99 -8.56 16.46
C ILE A 233 5.40 -7.25 15.80
N GLN A 234 6.71 -7.03 15.70
CA GLN A 234 7.30 -5.94 14.92
C GLN A 234 7.87 -6.55 13.63
N MET A 235 7.28 -6.24 12.49
CA MET A 235 7.65 -6.79 11.20
C MET A 235 8.46 -5.76 10.40
N THR A 236 9.59 -6.18 9.86
CA THR A 236 10.42 -5.42 8.93
C THR A 236 10.53 -6.18 7.62
N ALA A 237 10.20 -5.56 6.49
CA ALA A 237 10.34 -6.14 5.16
C ALA A 237 11.29 -5.31 4.30
N TRP A 238 12.18 -5.99 3.54
CA TRP A 238 13.10 -5.32 2.63
C TRP A 238 13.46 -6.18 1.44
N ALA A 239 13.85 -5.52 0.35
CA ALA A 239 14.41 -6.14 -0.85
C ALA A 239 15.48 -5.21 -1.43
N PHE A 240 16.44 -5.78 -2.14
CA PHE A 240 17.56 -5.01 -2.70
C PHE A 240 17.34 -4.72 -4.19
N GLU A 241 17.91 -3.61 -4.66
CA GLU A 241 18.06 -3.30 -6.08
C GLU A 241 19.51 -3.53 -6.50
N THR A 242 19.80 -4.70 -7.06
CA THR A 242 21.17 -5.15 -7.38
C THR A 242 21.27 -5.65 -8.81
N ASP A 243 22.47 -6.05 -9.23
CA ASP A 243 22.64 -6.81 -10.48
C ASP A 243 22.67 -8.33 -10.22
N ASP A 244 22.32 -8.78 -9.00
CA ASP A 244 22.23 -10.20 -8.64
C ASP A 244 20.80 -10.73 -8.94
N PRO A 245 20.63 -11.59 -9.96
CA PRO A 245 19.31 -12.04 -10.39
C PRO A 245 18.51 -12.80 -9.31
N LEU A 246 19.20 -13.39 -8.32
CA LEU A 246 18.53 -14.10 -7.22
C LEU A 246 17.93 -13.10 -6.22
N LEU A 247 18.70 -12.07 -5.85
CA LEU A 247 18.24 -11.07 -4.90
C LEU A 247 17.22 -10.10 -5.51
N ASP A 248 17.25 -9.95 -6.83
CA ASP A 248 16.27 -9.12 -7.54
C ASP A 248 14.83 -9.66 -7.46
N LYS A 249 14.70 -10.96 -7.14
CA LYS A 249 13.45 -11.70 -6.97
C LYS A 249 13.30 -12.27 -5.55
N THR A 250 14.01 -11.68 -4.57
CA THR A 250 13.92 -12.11 -3.17
C THR A 250 13.46 -10.99 -2.24
N LEU A 251 12.37 -11.25 -1.53
CA LEU A 251 11.89 -10.42 -0.43
C LEU A 251 12.32 -11.02 0.90
N PHE A 252 12.85 -10.20 1.80
CA PHE A 252 13.18 -10.58 3.16
C PHE A 252 12.15 -10.00 4.13
N VAL A 253 11.75 -10.79 5.12
CA VAL A 253 10.85 -10.37 6.20
C VAL A 253 11.43 -10.84 7.53
N SER A 254 11.68 -9.90 8.43
CA SER A 254 12.08 -10.14 9.82
C SER A 254 10.90 -9.88 10.72
N ASN A 255 10.51 -10.88 11.52
CA ASN A 255 9.46 -10.79 12.52
C ASN A 255 10.06 -10.88 13.92
N LYS A 256 10.10 -9.76 14.64
CA LYS A 256 10.40 -9.75 16.07
C LYS A 256 9.14 -10.00 16.87
N ILE A 257 9.10 -11.12 17.55
CA ILE A 257 7.95 -11.58 18.32
C ILE A 257 8.29 -11.43 19.80
N ILE A 258 7.47 -10.66 20.50
CA ILE A 258 7.73 -10.21 21.86
C ILE A 258 6.63 -10.74 22.77
N ASN A 259 7.02 -11.51 23.77
CA ASN A 259 6.07 -11.98 24.78
C ASN A 259 5.76 -10.83 25.74
N ARG A 260 4.52 -10.33 25.69
CA ARG A 260 4.01 -9.23 26.53
C ARG A 260 2.96 -9.72 27.53
N SER A 261 2.79 -11.04 27.66
CA SER A 261 1.68 -11.66 28.38
C SER A 261 1.78 -11.60 29.90
N GLY A 262 2.96 -11.27 30.44
CA GLY A 262 3.25 -11.42 31.88
C GLY A 262 3.53 -12.87 32.30
N LYS A 263 3.61 -13.82 31.34
CA LYS A 263 3.82 -15.25 31.59
C LYS A 263 5.03 -15.79 30.82
N ASP A 264 5.62 -16.85 31.35
CA ASP A 264 6.59 -17.66 30.63
C ASP A 264 5.85 -18.81 29.95
N TYR A 265 6.01 -18.94 28.64
CA TYR A 265 5.46 -20.05 27.88
C TYR A 265 6.54 -21.11 27.60
N SER A 266 6.10 -22.36 27.56
CA SER A 266 6.90 -23.50 27.10
C SER A 266 6.26 -24.07 25.84
N ASP A 267 7.06 -24.67 24.97
CA ASP A 267 6.55 -25.44 23.82
C ASP A 267 5.65 -24.60 22.90
N VAL A 268 6.10 -23.39 22.54
CA VAL A 268 5.38 -22.53 21.61
C VAL A 268 5.69 -22.98 20.18
N ARG A 269 4.65 -23.17 19.37
CA ARG A 269 4.76 -23.40 17.93
C ARG A 269 4.52 -22.10 17.20
N LEU A 270 5.35 -21.86 16.18
CA LEU A 270 5.20 -20.74 15.27
C LEU A 270 5.08 -21.28 13.85
N GLY A 271 4.06 -20.86 13.13
CA GLY A 271 3.86 -21.19 11.74
C GLY A 271 4.07 -19.98 10.84
N VAL A 272 4.91 -20.12 9.82
CA VAL A 272 4.92 -19.23 8.66
C VAL A 272 3.90 -19.80 7.68
N TRP A 273 2.70 -19.21 7.68
CA TRP A 273 1.60 -19.63 6.82
C TRP A 273 1.70 -18.91 5.47
N THR A 274 1.54 -19.65 4.39
CA THR A 274 1.64 -19.10 3.03
C THR A 274 0.66 -19.80 2.10
N ASP A 275 -0.25 -19.04 1.50
CA ASP A 275 -1.09 -19.49 0.41
C ASP A 275 -0.30 -19.32 -0.90
N LEU A 276 0.50 -20.34 -1.23
CA LEU A 276 1.32 -20.35 -2.43
C LEU A 276 0.43 -20.60 -3.65
N SER A 277 0.56 -19.76 -4.67
CA SER A 277 -0.23 -19.88 -5.89
C SER A 277 0.64 -19.46 -7.07
N ILE A 278 1.17 -20.39 -7.86
CA ILE A 278 2.00 -20.08 -9.03
C ILE A 278 1.05 -19.79 -10.19
N GLY A 279 0.60 -18.54 -10.30
CA GLY A 279 -0.39 -18.15 -11.28
C GLY A 279 -1.74 -18.85 -11.01
N CYS A 280 -2.00 -19.95 -11.72
CA CYS A 280 -3.17 -20.77 -11.52
C CYS A 280 -3.07 -21.62 -10.26
N TYR A 281 -3.83 -21.25 -9.23
CA TYR A 281 -3.83 -21.96 -7.94
C TYR A 281 -4.35 -23.41 -7.99
N THR A 282 -4.93 -23.87 -9.11
CA THR A 282 -5.62 -25.18 -9.15
C THR A 282 -4.71 -26.35 -9.44
N ASP A 283 -3.52 -26.12 -9.99
CA ASP A 283 -2.54 -27.12 -10.40
C ASP A 283 -1.20 -26.97 -9.67
N ASP A 284 -1.19 -26.29 -8.53
CA ASP A 284 0.02 -26.10 -7.73
C ASP A 284 0.33 -27.29 -6.82
N PHE A 285 1.61 -27.68 -6.81
CA PHE A 285 2.17 -28.65 -5.88
C PHE A 285 3.09 -27.97 -4.88
N VAL A 286 3.19 -28.54 -3.68
CA VAL A 286 4.10 -28.06 -2.62
C VAL A 286 5.10 -29.13 -2.22
N GLY A 287 6.25 -28.70 -1.72
CA GLY A 287 7.29 -29.57 -1.18
C GLY A 287 8.14 -28.86 -0.14
N CYS A 288 9.04 -29.59 0.50
CA CYS A 288 10.01 -29.01 1.42
C CYS A 288 11.42 -29.57 1.24
N ILE A 289 12.41 -28.78 1.67
CA ILE A 289 13.82 -29.15 1.71
C ILE A 289 14.32 -28.90 3.15
N PRO A 290 14.04 -29.83 4.09
CA PRO A 290 14.37 -29.63 5.51
C PRO A 290 15.86 -29.27 5.78
N PRO A 291 16.86 -29.89 5.09
CA PRO A 291 18.26 -29.50 5.28
C PRO A 291 18.60 -28.06 4.92
N LEU A 292 17.74 -27.39 4.14
CA LEU A 292 17.90 -25.99 3.74
C LEU A 292 16.91 -25.05 4.47
N ASN A 293 16.15 -25.57 5.44
CA ASN A 293 15.09 -24.84 6.16
C ASN A 293 14.05 -24.18 5.23
N ALA A 294 13.71 -24.84 4.13
CA ALA A 294 12.86 -24.27 3.10
C ALA A 294 11.64 -25.13 2.78
N TYR A 295 10.56 -24.48 2.38
CA TYR A 295 9.43 -25.08 1.67
C TYR A 295 9.10 -24.27 0.43
N TYR A 296 8.40 -24.89 -0.53
CA TYR A 296 8.21 -24.28 -1.85
C TYR A 296 6.94 -24.76 -2.55
N ALA A 297 6.52 -24.00 -3.56
CA ALA A 297 5.50 -24.39 -4.53
C ALA A 297 6.05 -24.37 -5.95
N TYR A 298 5.51 -25.25 -6.79
CA TYR A 298 5.85 -25.41 -8.19
C TYR A 298 4.63 -25.90 -8.97
N ASN A 299 4.56 -25.58 -10.26
CA ASN A 299 3.44 -26.01 -11.08
C ASN A 299 3.41 -27.54 -11.23
N GLY A 300 2.22 -28.14 -11.13
CA GLY A 300 2.01 -29.57 -11.18
C GLY A 300 2.11 -30.16 -12.59
N ASP A 301 1.95 -29.32 -13.61
CA ASP A 301 2.10 -29.70 -15.02
C ASP A 301 3.00 -28.73 -15.82
N MET A 302 3.12 -28.96 -17.12
CA MET A 302 4.01 -28.19 -17.99
C MET A 302 3.55 -26.76 -18.28
N GLU A 303 2.23 -26.49 -18.25
CA GLU A 303 1.65 -25.20 -18.65
C GLU A 303 0.74 -24.64 -17.55
N ASP A 304 1.28 -23.69 -16.79
CA ASP A 304 0.51 -22.94 -15.80
C ASP A 304 -0.55 -22.05 -16.49
N GLY A 305 -1.81 -22.22 -16.07
CA GLY A 305 -2.97 -21.54 -16.64
C GLY A 305 -3.75 -22.39 -17.66
N SER A 306 -3.37 -23.65 -17.85
CA SER A 306 -4.13 -24.60 -18.67
C SER A 306 -5.40 -25.11 -17.93
N GLY A 307 -6.22 -25.93 -18.59
CA GLY A 307 -7.36 -26.60 -17.93
C GLY A 307 -8.41 -25.68 -17.32
N ALA A 308 -8.73 -25.86 -16.04
CA ALA A 308 -9.81 -25.15 -15.33
C ALA A 308 -9.58 -23.63 -15.21
N CYS A 309 -8.32 -23.18 -15.25
CA CYS A 309 -7.96 -21.76 -15.19
C CYS A 309 -8.24 -21.02 -16.50
N SER A 310 -8.11 -21.68 -17.65
CA SER A 310 -8.44 -21.09 -18.96
C SER A 310 -9.93 -20.67 -19.09
N ILE A 311 -10.82 -21.27 -18.30
CA ILE A 311 -12.27 -20.98 -18.29
C ILE A 311 -12.60 -19.83 -17.34
N SER A 312 -11.79 -19.63 -16.30
CA SER A 312 -12.04 -18.67 -15.21
C SER A 312 -11.29 -17.35 -15.37
N GLY A 313 -10.38 -17.24 -16.36
CA GLY A 313 -9.72 -15.99 -16.73
C GLY A 313 -8.57 -15.59 -15.81
N TYR A 314 -8.05 -16.53 -15.00
CA TYR A 314 -6.83 -16.32 -14.23
C TYR A 314 -5.60 -16.33 -15.15
N SER A 315 -4.65 -15.43 -14.90
CA SER A 315 -3.36 -15.43 -15.59
C SER A 315 -2.44 -16.49 -14.99
N GLY A 316 -1.74 -17.20 -15.86
CA GLY A 316 -0.67 -18.13 -15.49
C GLY A 316 0.65 -17.73 -16.15
N TYR A 317 1.75 -18.30 -15.68
CA TYR A 317 3.10 -18.17 -16.21
C TYR A 317 3.34 -19.00 -17.49
N GLY A 318 2.33 -19.75 -17.96
CA GLY A 318 2.39 -20.53 -19.19
C GLY A 318 3.41 -21.67 -19.10
N ASN A 319 4.14 -21.93 -20.20
CA ASN A 319 5.03 -23.09 -20.33
C ASN A 319 6.37 -22.97 -19.55
N ARG A 320 6.53 -21.93 -18.72
CA ARG A 320 7.77 -21.64 -17.98
C ARG A 320 7.45 -21.17 -16.56
N PRO A 321 6.73 -21.98 -15.78
CA PRO A 321 6.32 -21.59 -14.45
C PRO A 321 7.55 -21.46 -13.52
N PRO A 322 7.59 -20.42 -12.65
CA PRO A 322 8.61 -20.29 -11.64
C PRO A 322 8.39 -21.29 -10.50
N VAL A 323 9.38 -21.36 -9.61
CA VAL A 323 9.26 -22.01 -8.30
C VAL A 323 9.36 -20.94 -7.21
N GLN A 324 8.40 -20.90 -6.30
CA GLN A 324 8.39 -19.97 -5.17
C GLN A 324 8.83 -20.70 -3.92
N ALA A 325 9.94 -20.27 -3.33
CA ALA A 325 10.44 -20.79 -2.06
C ALA A 325 10.19 -19.83 -0.91
N VAL A 326 10.05 -20.40 0.28
CA VAL A 326 10.06 -19.72 1.57
C VAL A 326 11.13 -20.37 2.44
N THR A 327 12.15 -19.60 2.81
CA THR A 327 13.33 -20.10 3.52
C THR A 327 13.44 -19.42 4.89
N ILE A 328 13.53 -20.22 5.96
CA ILE A 328 13.83 -19.74 7.30
C ILE A 328 15.36 -19.56 7.42
N LEU A 329 15.80 -18.34 7.69
CA LEU A 329 17.22 -17.96 7.58
C LEU A 329 18.00 -18.11 8.89
N ASN A 330 17.33 -17.95 10.02
CA ASN A 330 17.98 -17.84 11.34
C ASN A 330 17.51 -18.89 12.37
N HIS A 331 16.61 -19.80 11.98
CA HIS A 331 16.14 -20.94 12.77
C HIS A 331 16.08 -22.20 11.92
N THR A 332 15.97 -23.34 12.60
CA THR A 332 15.66 -24.61 11.95
C THR A 332 14.18 -24.66 11.59
N LEU A 333 13.86 -25.19 10.41
CA LEU A 333 12.50 -25.60 10.09
C LEU A 333 12.22 -26.93 10.81
N ASP A 334 11.39 -26.92 11.85
CA ASP A 334 11.11 -28.11 12.68
C ASP A 334 10.10 -29.05 12.02
N GLY A 335 9.24 -28.53 11.15
CA GLY A 335 8.36 -29.34 10.32
C GLY A 335 7.70 -28.53 9.20
N PHE A 336 7.08 -29.25 8.28
CA PHE A 336 6.32 -28.68 7.18
C PHE A 336 5.02 -29.45 7.00
N SER A 337 3.91 -28.71 7.06
CA SER A 337 2.57 -29.24 6.88
C SER A 337 1.83 -28.44 5.81
N MET A 338 0.75 -29.01 5.30
CA MET A 338 -0.11 -28.34 4.34
C MET A 338 -1.57 -28.69 4.60
N TYR A 339 -2.46 -27.90 4.05
CA TYR A 339 -3.88 -28.24 3.94
C TYR A 339 -4.44 -27.68 2.64
N LYS A 340 -5.68 -28.01 2.28
CA LYS A 340 -6.22 -27.68 0.96
C LYS A 340 -7.55 -26.96 1.04
N ASN A 341 -7.87 -26.18 0.02
CA ASN A 341 -9.19 -25.62 -0.15
C ASN A 341 -10.22 -26.74 -0.40
N GLN A 342 -11.18 -26.93 0.50
CA GLN A 342 -12.20 -27.99 0.38
C GLN A 342 -13.07 -27.86 -0.88
N SER A 343 -13.06 -26.70 -1.56
CA SER A 343 -13.91 -26.45 -2.73
C SER A 343 -13.19 -26.64 -4.08
N VAL A 344 -11.90 -26.98 -4.08
CA VAL A 344 -11.07 -27.00 -5.31
C VAL A 344 -10.51 -28.40 -5.56
N GLY A 345 -10.71 -28.89 -6.81
CA GLY A 345 -10.16 -30.15 -7.32
C GLY A 345 -11.20 -31.21 -7.67
N ASP A 346 -10.80 -32.20 -8.47
CA ASP A 346 -11.59 -33.39 -8.78
C ASP A 346 -10.69 -34.65 -8.74
N PRO A 347 -10.81 -35.53 -7.73
CA PRO A 347 -11.78 -35.48 -6.64
C PRO A 347 -11.51 -34.32 -5.67
N GLN A 348 -12.57 -33.91 -4.97
CA GLN A 348 -12.46 -32.94 -3.88
C GLN A 348 -11.56 -33.47 -2.75
N PRO A 349 -10.80 -32.62 -2.06
CA PRO A 349 -9.93 -33.05 -0.96
C PRO A 349 -10.71 -33.73 0.17
N ASP A 350 -10.06 -34.67 0.87
CA ASP A 350 -10.60 -35.21 2.11
C ASP A 350 -10.81 -34.07 3.11
N VAL A 351 -11.99 -34.00 3.71
CA VAL A 351 -12.37 -32.96 4.67
C VAL A 351 -11.38 -32.84 5.82
N ASN A 352 -10.71 -33.91 6.24
CA ASN A 352 -9.73 -33.87 7.34
C ASN A 352 -8.39 -33.21 6.94
N MET A 353 -8.19 -32.94 5.65
CA MET A 353 -6.98 -32.32 5.09
C MET A 353 -7.24 -30.88 4.58
N THR A 354 -8.35 -30.26 4.97
CA THR A 354 -8.76 -28.94 4.44
C THR A 354 -8.69 -27.82 5.46
N ASP A 355 -9.00 -26.58 5.04
CA ASP A 355 -8.96 -25.39 5.89
C ASP A 355 -9.52 -25.62 7.31
N PRO A 356 -8.87 -25.05 8.35
CA PRO A 356 -9.47 -24.97 9.68
C PRO A 356 -10.63 -23.97 9.67
N TRP A 357 -11.78 -24.36 10.24
CA TRP A 357 -12.99 -23.52 10.23
C TRP A 357 -13.85 -23.61 11.50
N ALA A 358 -13.65 -24.63 12.32
CA ALA A 358 -14.53 -24.92 13.46
C ALA A 358 -13.96 -24.46 14.80
N SER A 359 -12.64 -24.52 15.02
CA SER A 359 -12.03 -24.14 16.31
C SER A 359 -10.53 -23.89 16.23
N GLY A 360 -9.99 -23.15 17.21
CA GLY A 360 -8.54 -22.95 17.37
C GLY A 360 -7.71 -24.24 17.48
N LEU A 361 -8.31 -25.35 17.92
CA LEU A 361 -7.64 -26.65 17.96
C LEU A 361 -7.25 -27.14 16.56
N GLU A 362 -8.05 -26.83 15.54
CA GLU A 362 -7.74 -27.24 14.16
C GLU A 362 -6.49 -26.52 13.63
N PHE A 363 -6.32 -25.23 13.95
CA PHE A 363 -5.09 -24.48 13.65
C PHE A 363 -3.89 -25.05 14.41
N TYR A 364 -4.09 -25.35 15.70
CA TYR A 364 -3.03 -25.92 16.54
C TYR A 364 -2.61 -27.32 16.08
N ASN A 365 -3.55 -28.14 15.58
CA ASN A 365 -3.22 -29.45 15.01
C ASN A 365 -2.22 -29.31 13.85
N TYR A 366 -2.43 -28.36 12.94
CA TYR A 366 -1.46 -28.10 11.86
C TYR A 366 -0.11 -27.59 12.36
N LEU A 367 -0.10 -26.73 13.40
CA LEU A 367 1.12 -26.31 14.09
C LEU A 367 1.85 -27.47 14.80
N ASP A 368 1.15 -28.58 15.06
CA ASP A 368 1.65 -29.77 15.77
C ASP A 368 1.69 -31.00 14.85
N HIS A 369 1.89 -30.77 13.54
CA HIS A 369 2.08 -31.80 12.51
C HIS A 369 0.96 -32.85 12.45
N LYS A 370 -0.26 -32.39 12.68
CA LYS A 370 -1.49 -33.19 12.59
C LYS A 370 -2.43 -32.57 11.57
N TRP A 371 -3.23 -33.44 10.97
CA TRP A 371 -4.35 -33.07 10.12
C TRP A 371 -5.46 -32.42 10.93
N ARG A 372 -6.46 -31.85 10.26
CA ARG A 372 -7.51 -31.05 10.91
C ARG A 372 -8.20 -31.79 12.06
N ASP A 373 -8.42 -33.08 11.90
CA ASP A 373 -9.07 -33.97 12.86
C ASP A 373 -8.17 -34.45 14.01
N GLY A 374 -6.88 -34.06 14.00
CA GLY A 374 -5.87 -34.45 14.99
C GLY A 374 -5.10 -35.72 14.63
N THR A 375 -5.38 -36.35 13.48
CA THR A 375 -4.59 -37.49 12.98
C THR A 375 -3.15 -37.03 12.69
N PRO A 376 -2.11 -37.68 13.22
CA PRO A 376 -0.72 -37.33 12.92
C PRO A 376 -0.39 -37.45 11.42
N LEU A 377 0.50 -36.59 10.94
CA LEU A 377 1.09 -36.70 9.61
C LEU A 377 1.95 -37.98 9.51
N THR A 378 1.80 -38.73 8.42
CA THR A 378 2.46 -40.03 8.19
C THR A 378 3.21 -40.07 6.87
N LYS A 379 4.22 -40.93 6.74
CA LYS A 379 5.00 -41.06 5.50
C LYS A 379 4.24 -41.76 4.37
N GLY A 380 4.43 -41.26 3.15
CA GLY A 380 3.90 -41.84 1.91
C GLY A 380 2.50 -41.32 1.54
N GLY A 381 2.10 -41.55 0.29
CA GLY A 381 0.80 -41.11 -0.20
C GLY A 381 0.62 -39.60 -0.04
N ASN A 382 -0.57 -39.18 0.37
CA ASN A 382 -0.90 -37.78 0.65
C ASN A 382 -0.59 -37.34 2.10
N GLY A 383 0.07 -38.20 2.88
CA GLY A 383 0.42 -37.96 4.27
C GLY A 383 -0.68 -38.25 5.31
N TYR A 384 -1.89 -38.65 4.90
CA TYR A 384 -3.01 -38.96 5.78
C TYR A 384 -3.33 -40.47 5.77
N ASP A 385 -2.83 -41.19 6.78
CA ASP A 385 -3.19 -42.59 7.05
C ASP A 385 -3.45 -42.82 8.54
N PRO A 386 -4.72 -42.79 9.00
CA PRO A 386 -5.08 -43.06 10.40
C PRO A 386 -4.67 -44.45 10.93
N GLY A 387 -4.32 -45.40 10.04
CA GLY A 387 -3.85 -46.73 10.39
C GLY A 387 -2.33 -46.86 10.47
N SER A 388 -1.58 -45.84 10.02
CA SER A 388 -0.12 -45.86 10.00
C SER A 388 0.48 -45.43 11.35
N SER A 389 1.69 -45.91 11.60
CA SER A 389 2.53 -45.51 12.75
C SER A 389 3.88 -44.94 12.32
N ASP A 390 4.10 -44.79 11.01
CA ASP A 390 5.31 -44.16 10.45
C ASP A 390 5.09 -42.65 10.34
N PHE A 391 5.16 -41.98 11.49
CA PHE A 391 4.94 -40.54 11.61
C PHE A 391 6.11 -39.73 11.02
N THR A 392 5.79 -38.51 10.59
CA THR A 392 6.74 -37.53 10.06
C THR A 392 6.24 -36.13 10.32
N ASP A 393 7.16 -35.19 10.56
CA ASP A 393 6.83 -33.77 10.73
C ASP A 393 6.92 -33.00 9.39
N PHE A 394 7.36 -33.68 8.33
CA PHE A 394 7.56 -33.11 6.99
C PHE A 394 6.76 -33.88 5.95
N ILE A 395 5.85 -33.18 5.27
CA ILE A 395 5.17 -33.68 4.09
C ILE A 395 5.99 -33.37 2.81
N PHE A 396 6.09 -34.33 1.90
CA PHE A 396 6.77 -34.19 0.61
C PHE A 396 8.22 -33.62 0.68
N PRO A 397 9.14 -34.22 1.46
CA PRO A 397 10.53 -33.75 1.55
C PRO A 397 11.41 -34.17 0.35
N GLY A 398 10.86 -34.91 -0.62
CA GLY A 398 11.60 -35.45 -1.76
C GLY A 398 11.68 -34.48 -2.95
N ASN A 399 12.80 -34.50 -3.67
CA ASN A 399 12.94 -33.77 -4.92
C ASN A 399 12.09 -34.44 -6.03
N PRO A 400 11.14 -33.73 -6.66
CA PRO A 400 10.28 -34.31 -7.70
C PRO A 400 11.06 -34.75 -8.95
N ASN A 401 12.31 -34.33 -9.13
CA ASN A 401 13.20 -34.78 -10.21
C ASN A 401 13.91 -36.11 -9.91
N VAL A 402 13.89 -36.60 -8.67
CA VAL A 402 14.58 -37.83 -8.27
C VAL A 402 13.58 -38.98 -8.18
N PRO A 403 13.67 -40.00 -9.05
CA PRO A 403 12.73 -41.10 -9.05
C PRO A 403 12.69 -41.86 -7.72
N GLY A 404 11.50 -41.96 -7.13
CA GLY A 404 11.26 -42.71 -5.88
C GLY A 404 11.38 -41.88 -4.60
N GLU A 405 11.76 -40.59 -4.68
CA GLU A 405 11.64 -39.69 -3.55
C GLU A 405 10.17 -39.24 -3.35
N TRP A 406 9.76 -39.08 -2.09
CA TRP A 406 8.38 -38.75 -1.74
C TRP A 406 8.08 -37.28 -2.02
N SER A 407 7.44 -37.02 -3.15
CA SER A 407 6.99 -35.71 -3.61
C SER A 407 5.55 -35.78 -4.08
N GLN A 408 4.85 -34.64 -4.07
CA GLN A 408 3.46 -34.57 -4.54
C GLN A 408 3.32 -35.02 -6.00
N TYR A 409 4.32 -34.74 -6.83
CA TYR A 409 4.41 -35.20 -8.21
C TYR A 409 4.56 -36.73 -8.31
N ALA A 410 5.47 -37.34 -7.54
CA ALA A 410 5.69 -38.79 -7.57
C ALA A 410 4.46 -39.60 -7.12
N GLU A 411 3.62 -39.01 -6.25
CA GLU A 411 2.38 -39.60 -5.77
C GLU A 411 1.21 -39.45 -6.76
N ASN A 412 1.40 -38.77 -7.90
CA ASN A 412 0.35 -38.42 -8.86
C ASN A 412 -0.84 -37.74 -8.17
N ALA A 413 -0.56 -36.80 -7.28
CA ALA A 413 -1.59 -36.11 -6.52
C ALA A 413 -2.55 -35.35 -7.47
N PRO A 414 -3.86 -35.29 -7.17
CA PRO A 414 -4.79 -34.51 -7.97
C PRO A 414 -4.51 -33.01 -7.84
N SER A 415 -4.79 -32.28 -8.92
CA SER A 415 -4.79 -30.82 -8.98
C SER A 415 -5.78 -30.24 -7.97
N GLN A 416 -5.26 -29.51 -6.99
CA GLN A 416 -5.95 -28.95 -5.84
C GLN A 416 -5.25 -27.63 -5.47
N ASP A 417 -5.78 -26.96 -4.45
CA ASP A 417 -5.32 -25.63 -4.02
C ASP A 417 -4.68 -25.77 -2.62
N PRO A 418 -3.35 -26.00 -2.52
CA PRO A 418 -2.65 -26.22 -1.26
C PRO A 418 -2.33 -24.90 -0.53
N ARG A 419 -2.31 -24.95 0.80
CA ARG A 419 -1.77 -23.92 1.69
C ARG A 419 -0.61 -24.51 2.46
N ALA A 420 0.51 -23.81 2.47
CA ALA A 420 1.76 -24.22 3.08
C ALA A 420 1.89 -23.65 4.51
N LEU A 421 2.45 -24.45 5.41
CA LEU A 421 2.76 -24.05 6.78
C LEU A 421 4.13 -24.59 7.19
N GLY A 422 5.15 -23.73 7.18
CA GLY A 422 6.45 -24.04 7.77
C GLY A 422 6.41 -23.77 9.28
N VAL A 423 6.76 -24.77 10.10
CA VAL A 423 6.63 -24.68 11.56
C VAL A 423 8.00 -24.62 12.22
N LEU A 424 8.12 -23.75 13.21
CA LEU A 424 9.25 -23.60 14.10
C LEU A 424 8.80 -23.89 15.54
N HIS A 425 9.72 -24.42 16.34
CA HIS A 425 9.53 -24.70 17.75
C HIS A 425 10.36 -23.75 18.61
N LEU A 426 9.68 -23.04 19.52
CA LEU A 426 10.28 -22.25 20.58
C LEU A 426 10.11 -23.00 21.91
N PRO A 427 11.16 -23.69 22.42
CA PRO A 427 11.05 -24.52 23.62
C PRO A 427 10.68 -23.72 24.87
N GLU A 428 11.14 -22.47 24.92
CA GLU A 428 10.89 -21.51 25.98
C GLU A 428 10.68 -20.14 25.37
N PHE A 429 9.69 -19.42 25.87
CA PHE A 429 9.41 -18.03 25.50
C PHE A 429 9.02 -17.22 26.73
N LYS A 430 10.02 -16.59 27.36
CA LYS A 430 9.86 -15.87 28.63
C LYS A 430 9.13 -14.57 28.46
N ASN A 431 8.46 -14.11 29.50
CA ASN A 431 7.89 -12.77 29.52
C ASN A 431 8.97 -11.71 29.25
N GLY A 432 8.71 -10.82 28.29
CA GLY A 432 9.62 -9.77 27.82
C GLY A 432 10.71 -10.25 26.86
N GLU A 433 10.80 -11.56 26.57
CA GLU A 433 11.75 -12.09 25.58
C GLU A 433 11.36 -11.69 24.16
N ILE A 434 12.37 -11.46 23.32
CA ILE A 434 12.22 -11.20 21.89
C ILE A 434 12.78 -12.41 21.13
N LYS A 435 11.96 -13.00 20.25
CA LYS A 435 12.38 -14.02 19.27
C LYS A 435 12.25 -13.41 17.87
N THR A 436 13.35 -13.37 17.14
CA THR A 436 13.35 -12.88 15.75
C THR A 436 13.28 -14.06 14.80
N ILE A 437 12.34 -14.07 13.86
CA ILE A 437 12.28 -15.04 12.76
C ILE A 437 12.52 -14.29 11.45
N ASP A 438 13.60 -14.65 10.75
CA ASP A 438 13.97 -14.06 9.47
C ASP A 438 13.64 -15.03 8.35
N VAL A 439 12.85 -14.56 7.38
CA VAL A 439 12.31 -15.37 6.29
C VAL A 439 12.66 -14.72 4.96
N ALA A 440 13.14 -15.51 4.00
CA ALA A 440 13.25 -15.09 2.61
C ALA A 440 12.16 -15.74 1.76
N TYR A 441 11.49 -14.93 0.94
CA TYR A 441 10.56 -15.33 -0.11
C TYR A 441 11.26 -15.13 -1.45
N SER A 442 11.77 -16.20 -2.06
CA SER A 442 12.59 -16.14 -3.28
C SER A 442 11.90 -16.86 -4.44
N THR A 443 11.85 -16.20 -5.60
CA THR A 443 11.31 -16.77 -6.83
C THR A 443 12.43 -17.22 -7.75
N HIS A 444 12.37 -18.47 -8.19
CA HIS A 444 13.40 -19.14 -8.98
C HIS A 444 12.86 -19.47 -10.37
N SER A 445 13.54 -19.04 -11.42
CA SER A 445 13.12 -19.29 -12.79
C SER A 445 14.31 -19.29 -13.76
N ASP A 446 14.26 -20.19 -14.75
CA ASP A 446 15.15 -20.21 -15.90
C ASP A 446 14.30 -20.46 -17.16
N PRO A 447 14.38 -19.62 -18.20
CA PRO A 447 13.56 -19.77 -19.40
C PRO A 447 13.81 -21.06 -20.20
N ASN A 448 14.82 -21.86 -19.84
CA ASN A 448 15.17 -23.12 -20.49
C ASN A 448 14.74 -24.37 -19.70
N LEU A 449 14.20 -24.20 -18.49
CA LEU A 449 13.79 -25.32 -17.64
C LEU A 449 12.27 -25.49 -17.63
N ASN A 450 11.81 -26.74 -17.49
CA ASN A 450 10.40 -27.06 -17.28
C ASN A 450 9.99 -26.97 -15.79
N HIS A 451 8.70 -27.13 -15.51
CA HIS A 451 8.12 -27.04 -14.16
C HIS A 451 8.82 -27.89 -13.07
N LEU A 452 9.34 -29.08 -13.42
CA LEU A 452 10.10 -29.91 -12.48
C LEU A 452 11.56 -29.49 -12.41
N GLU A 453 12.19 -29.29 -13.57
CA GLU A 453 13.62 -28.96 -13.65
C GLU A 453 13.95 -27.68 -12.90
N THR A 454 13.05 -26.68 -12.91
CA THR A 454 13.18 -25.43 -12.15
C THR A 454 13.32 -25.67 -10.65
N VAL A 455 12.75 -26.75 -10.09
CA VAL A 455 12.92 -27.11 -8.66
C VAL A 455 14.38 -27.40 -8.31
N ASN A 456 15.20 -27.84 -9.26
CA ASN A 456 16.62 -28.09 -9.00
C ASN A 456 17.41 -26.80 -8.73
N LEU A 457 16.92 -25.63 -9.17
CA LEU A 457 17.55 -24.34 -8.88
C LEU A 457 17.62 -24.09 -7.36
N LEU A 458 16.59 -24.50 -6.61
CA LEU A 458 16.51 -24.30 -5.16
C LEU A 458 17.74 -24.84 -4.41
N TYR A 459 18.23 -26.01 -4.82
CA TYR A 459 19.34 -26.70 -4.18
C TYR A 459 20.68 -25.98 -4.37
N ALA A 460 20.80 -25.11 -5.37
CA ALA A 460 21.98 -24.29 -5.63
C ALA A 460 21.81 -22.86 -5.11
N GLU A 461 20.62 -22.28 -5.28
CA GLU A 461 20.37 -20.85 -5.03
C GLU A 461 20.02 -20.54 -3.57
N ILE A 462 19.30 -21.43 -2.85
CA ILE A 462 19.02 -21.21 -1.43
C ILE A 462 20.31 -21.16 -0.59
N PRO A 463 21.31 -22.05 -0.77
CA PRO A 463 22.59 -21.92 -0.07
C PRO A 463 23.33 -20.60 -0.35
N LEU A 464 23.25 -20.08 -1.57
CA LEU A 464 23.82 -18.78 -1.92
C LEU A 464 23.07 -17.65 -1.19
N LEU A 465 21.74 -17.69 -1.19
CA LEU A 465 20.91 -16.75 -0.46
C LEU A 465 21.21 -16.74 1.05
N GLN A 466 21.35 -17.92 1.66
CA GLN A 466 21.76 -18.07 3.06
C GLN A 466 23.17 -17.52 3.31
N GLN A 467 24.08 -17.66 2.33
CA GLN A 467 25.42 -17.07 2.41
C GLN A 467 25.37 -15.54 2.36
N HIS A 468 24.55 -14.95 1.49
CA HIS A 468 24.34 -13.49 1.45
C HIS A 468 23.81 -12.98 2.79
N TYR A 469 22.80 -13.65 3.34
CA TYR A 469 22.23 -13.32 4.65
C TYR A 469 23.27 -13.44 5.77
N ALA A 470 24.01 -14.55 5.84
CA ALA A 470 25.03 -14.77 6.87
C ALA A 470 26.21 -13.77 6.79
N ALA A 471 26.49 -13.23 5.60
CA ALA A 471 27.50 -12.18 5.38
C ALA A 471 26.97 -10.76 5.65
N GLY A 472 25.72 -10.62 6.11
CA GLY A 472 25.05 -9.33 6.25
C GLY A 472 25.00 -8.54 4.95
N PHE A 473 24.95 -9.26 3.82
CA PHE A 473 24.92 -8.70 2.47
C PHE A 473 26.15 -7.87 2.08
N SER A 474 27.29 -8.04 2.76
CA SER A 474 28.50 -7.22 2.55
C SER A 474 29.10 -7.26 1.15
N ASN A 475 28.72 -8.24 0.32
CA ASN A 475 29.24 -8.44 -1.03
C ASN A 475 28.31 -7.91 -2.13
N LEU A 476 27.23 -7.21 -1.77
CA LEU A 476 26.30 -6.66 -2.75
C LEU A 476 26.86 -5.39 -3.38
N SER A 477 26.71 -5.31 -4.70
CA SER A 477 26.88 -4.08 -5.46
C SER A 477 25.49 -3.55 -5.80
N PRO A 478 25.02 -2.49 -5.12
CA PRO A 478 23.72 -1.94 -5.41
C PRO A 478 23.74 -1.18 -6.74
N ARG A 479 22.63 -1.15 -7.47
CA ARG A 479 22.55 -0.42 -8.75
C ARG A 479 22.88 1.07 -8.54
N PRO A 480 23.59 1.75 -9.46
CA PRO A 480 23.86 3.18 -9.30
C PRO A 480 22.55 3.98 -9.32
N LEU A 481 22.38 4.92 -8.39
CA LEU A 481 21.28 5.89 -8.45
C LEU A 481 21.54 6.90 -9.57
N CYS A 482 20.46 7.40 -10.15
CA CYS A 482 20.55 8.48 -11.11
C CYS A 482 20.69 9.85 -10.42
N GLU A 483 21.59 10.70 -10.94
CA GLU A 483 21.82 12.06 -10.45
C GLU A 483 21.24 13.16 -11.37
N TYR A 484 21.14 12.91 -12.67
CA TYR A 484 20.74 13.92 -13.67
C TYR A 484 19.84 13.33 -14.75
N ASP A 485 18.80 14.07 -15.14
CA ASP A 485 17.85 13.65 -16.20
C ASP A 485 17.29 12.24 -15.94
N CYS A 486 16.90 12.02 -14.69
CA CYS A 486 16.48 10.73 -14.16
C CYS A 486 15.09 10.36 -14.61
N LEU A 487 14.95 9.11 -15.02
CA LEU A 487 13.66 8.56 -15.39
C LEU A 487 12.95 8.07 -14.12
N TRP A 488 11.76 8.60 -13.89
CA TRP A 488 10.82 8.11 -12.89
C TRP A 488 9.68 7.42 -13.64
N PRO A 489 9.53 6.08 -13.54
CA PRO A 489 8.49 5.37 -14.28
C PRO A 489 7.11 5.99 -14.01
N GLY A 490 6.44 6.50 -15.04
CA GLY A 490 5.15 7.18 -14.93
C GLY A 490 5.20 8.72 -15.04
N ASP A 491 6.33 9.37 -14.78
CA ASP A 491 6.54 10.82 -15.02
C ASP A 491 7.05 11.04 -16.45
N ALA A 492 6.19 10.76 -17.42
CA ALA A 492 6.54 10.81 -18.84
C ALA A 492 6.91 12.21 -19.34
N ASN A 493 6.42 13.24 -18.66
CA ASN A 493 6.67 14.62 -19.00
C ASN A 493 7.81 15.25 -18.17
N ASN A 494 8.42 14.49 -17.25
CA ASN A 494 9.53 14.89 -16.39
C ASN A 494 9.26 16.24 -15.68
N ASP A 495 8.06 16.41 -15.11
CA ASP A 495 7.68 17.55 -14.28
C ASP A 495 7.61 17.24 -12.78
N GLY A 496 8.06 16.03 -12.41
CA GLY A 496 8.27 15.58 -11.05
C GLY A 496 7.11 14.81 -10.46
N ILE A 497 5.99 14.64 -11.16
CA ILE A 497 4.78 13.95 -10.68
C ILE A 497 4.23 13.03 -11.76
N ALA A 498 3.74 11.85 -11.41
CA ALA A 498 2.92 11.07 -12.33
C ALA A 498 1.45 11.51 -12.21
N ASP A 499 0.91 12.14 -13.23
CA ASP A 499 -0.47 12.59 -13.28
C ASP A 499 -1.11 12.51 -14.69
N GLN A 500 -2.29 13.11 -14.85
CA GLN A 500 -3.02 13.09 -16.11
C GLN A 500 -2.30 13.77 -17.29
N PHE A 501 -1.27 14.59 -17.05
CA PHE A 501 -0.54 15.33 -18.07
C PHE A 501 0.56 14.50 -18.73
N ASP A 502 1.06 13.44 -18.08
CA ASP A 502 2.07 12.52 -18.64
C ASP A 502 1.60 11.85 -19.92
N LEU A 503 0.30 11.63 -20.03
CA LEU A 503 -0.33 11.11 -21.23
C LEU A 503 -0.03 12.00 -22.46
N PHE A 504 0.14 13.33 -22.30
CA PHE A 504 0.52 14.19 -23.42
C PHE A 504 1.88 13.83 -23.99
N ALA A 505 2.86 13.50 -23.15
CA ALA A 505 4.19 13.09 -23.57
C ALA A 505 4.14 11.70 -24.24
N ILE A 506 3.42 10.74 -23.65
CA ILE A 506 3.21 9.40 -24.23
C ILE A 506 2.51 9.49 -25.58
N GLY A 507 1.41 10.23 -25.67
CA GLY A 507 0.71 10.48 -26.92
C GLY A 507 1.58 11.23 -27.94
N ALA A 508 2.44 12.14 -27.49
CA ALA A 508 3.39 12.83 -28.36
C ALA A 508 4.40 11.87 -28.99
N ALA A 509 4.87 10.89 -28.21
CA ALA A 509 5.90 9.92 -28.57
C ALA A 509 5.36 8.57 -29.08
N ASN A 510 4.04 8.35 -29.15
CA ASN A 510 3.45 7.07 -29.57
C ASN A 510 4.07 6.51 -30.87
N GLY A 511 4.52 5.26 -30.81
CA GLY A 511 5.20 4.54 -31.88
C GLY A 511 6.68 4.91 -32.06
N ALA A 512 7.21 5.85 -31.28
CA ALA A 512 8.64 6.08 -31.19
C ALA A 512 9.32 4.89 -30.52
N SER A 513 10.57 4.66 -30.91
CA SER A 513 11.39 3.61 -30.33
C SER A 513 12.83 4.08 -30.09
N GLY A 514 13.49 3.41 -29.15
CA GLY A 514 14.88 3.67 -28.80
C GLY A 514 15.50 2.53 -27.99
N PRO A 515 16.65 2.78 -27.34
CA PRO A 515 17.28 1.81 -26.45
C PRO A 515 16.34 1.34 -25.33
N LEU A 516 16.40 0.05 -25.01
CA LEU A 516 15.71 -0.57 -23.87
C LEU A 516 16.28 -0.03 -22.56
N ARG A 517 15.40 0.15 -21.56
CA ARG A 517 15.82 0.36 -20.17
C ARG A 517 15.67 -0.95 -19.42
N ASN A 518 16.79 -1.59 -19.11
CA ASN A 518 16.81 -2.67 -18.14
C ASN A 518 16.67 -2.05 -16.75
N GLY A 519 15.49 -2.12 -16.17
CA GLY A 519 15.29 -1.65 -14.80
C GLY A 519 13.89 -1.91 -14.28
N PRO A 520 13.70 -1.77 -12.97
CA PRO A 520 12.43 -2.02 -12.30
C PRO A 520 11.35 -1.04 -12.78
N LEU A 521 10.12 -1.38 -12.46
CA LEU A 521 8.96 -0.50 -12.65
C LEU A 521 8.61 0.28 -11.39
N SER A 522 9.39 0.22 -10.31
CA SER A 522 9.14 0.94 -9.06
C SER A 522 9.35 2.45 -9.16
N TRP A 523 8.75 3.22 -8.25
CA TRP A 523 8.91 4.68 -8.20
C TRP A 523 10.27 5.06 -7.59
N ALA A 524 11.29 5.13 -8.43
CA ALA A 524 12.66 5.50 -8.05
C ALA A 524 13.41 6.13 -9.24
N PRO A 525 14.52 6.85 -8.99
CA PRO A 525 15.27 7.50 -10.06
C PRO A 525 16.18 6.50 -10.80
N TYR A 526 15.92 6.25 -12.08
CA TYR A 526 16.72 5.34 -12.91
C TYR A 526 17.58 6.05 -13.96
N ILE A 527 18.74 5.46 -14.22
CA ILE A 527 19.63 5.84 -15.31
C ILE A 527 19.11 5.23 -16.61
N SER A 528 19.06 6.02 -17.68
CA SER A 528 18.72 5.54 -19.03
C SER A 528 19.43 6.36 -20.10
N GLU A 529 19.83 5.70 -21.18
CA GLU A 529 20.43 6.35 -22.35
C GLU A 529 19.42 7.24 -23.07
N ASN A 530 19.89 8.39 -23.56
CA ASN A 530 19.04 9.27 -24.35
C ASN A 530 18.69 8.65 -25.70
N TRP A 531 17.42 8.76 -26.08
CA TRP A 531 16.97 8.38 -27.41
C TRP A 531 17.44 9.41 -28.44
N ASN A 532 17.82 8.94 -29.63
CA ASN A 532 18.32 9.81 -30.70
C ASN A 532 17.17 10.54 -31.41
N GLY A 533 17.25 11.87 -31.50
CA GLY A 533 16.54 12.66 -32.51
C GLY A 533 15.08 13.03 -32.22
N ALA A 534 14.54 12.73 -31.04
CA ALA A 534 13.16 13.07 -30.70
C ALA A 534 13.01 13.57 -29.25
N SER A 535 12.22 14.63 -29.07
CA SER A 535 11.91 15.23 -27.76
C SER A 535 10.52 15.84 -27.76
N TYR A 536 9.79 15.73 -26.66
CA TYR A 536 8.53 16.44 -26.43
C TYR A 536 8.78 17.61 -25.47
N GLY A 537 8.47 18.85 -25.89
CA GLY A 537 8.71 20.03 -25.04
C GLY A 537 10.19 20.26 -24.65
N GLY A 538 11.14 19.64 -25.35
CA GLY A 538 12.57 19.65 -24.98
C GLY A 538 13.00 18.50 -24.07
N ILE A 539 12.06 17.67 -23.60
CA ILE A 539 12.30 16.47 -22.80
C ILE A 539 12.58 15.28 -23.73
N ASN A 540 13.61 14.50 -23.44
CA ASN A 540 13.96 13.32 -24.24
C ASN A 540 12.84 12.27 -24.20
N MET A 541 12.53 11.63 -25.33
CA MET A 541 11.43 10.66 -25.38
C MET A 541 11.65 9.39 -24.55
N LYS A 542 12.86 9.14 -24.02
CA LYS A 542 13.10 8.07 -23.05
C LYS A 542 12.14 8.12 -21.86
N HIS A 543 11.71 9.32 -21.45
CA HIS A 543 10.80 9.51 -20.31
C HIS A 543 9.39 8.98 -20.62
N ALA A 544 8.96 9.05 -21.89
CA ALA A 544 7.65 8.55 -22.31
C ALA A 544 7.58 7.02 -22.45
N ASP A 545 8.73 6.33 -22.45
CA ASP A 545 8.85 4.87 -22.37
C ASP A 545 8.88 4.48 -20.88
N CYS A 546 7.70 4.59 -20.24
CA CYS A 546 7.53 4.38 -18.81
C CYS A 546 7.82 2.93 -18.42
N ASN A 547 7.45 1.96 -19.26
CA ASN A 547 7.73 0.54 -18.99
C ASN A 547 9.17 0.14 -19.36
N GLY A 548 9.88 0.93 -20.17
CA GLY A 548 11.26 0.70 -20.55
C GLY A 548 11.46 -0.33 -21.67
N ASP A 549 10.39 -0.72 -22.37
CA ASP A 549 10.40 -1.76 -23.41
C ASP A 549 10.97 -1.27 -24.75
N GLY A 550 11.42 -0.02 -24.80
CA GLY A 550 12.02 0.61 -25.97
C GLY A 550 11.02 1.08 -27.02
N ILE A 551 9.71 0.99 -26.76
CA ILE A 551 8.63 1.38 -27.67
C ILE A 551 7.54 2.11 -26.91
N VAL A 552 7.40 3.41 -27.14
CA VAL A 552 6.31 4.17 -26.53
C VAL A 552 4.98 3.74 -27.14
N ASN A 553 4.12 3.14 -26.33
CA ASN A 553 2.83 2.61 -26.72
C ASN A 553 1.79 2.75 -25.59
N LYS A 554 0.70 1.97 -25.65
CA LYS A 554 -0.39 2.07 -24.67
C LYS A 554 -0.01 1.49 -23.30
N VAL A 555 0.95 0.56 -23.26
CA VAL A 555 1.41 -0.11 -22.03
C VAL A 555 2.10 0.91 -21.10
N ASP A 556 2.68 1.98 -21.63
CA ASP A 556 3.27 3.05 -20.81
C ASP A 556 2.25 3.80 -19.95
N ILE A 557 0.99 3.85 -20.41
CA ILE A 557 -0.10 4.49 -19.66
C ILE A 557 -0.40 3.70 -18.38
N ASP A 558 -0.27 2.37 -18.43
CA ASP A 558 -0.50 1.51 -17.26
C ASP A 558 0.53 1.80 -16.15
N ILE A 559 1.73 2.26 -16.51
CA ILE A 559 2.77 2.66 -15.55
C ILE A 559 2.48 4.04 -14.94
N VAL A 560 1.91 4.99 -15.71
CA VAL A 560 1.42 6.25 -15.15
C VAL A 560 0.29 5.99 -14.15
N GLU A 561 -0.62 5.07 -14.47
CA GLU A 561 -1.70 4.68 -13.55
C GLU A 561 -1.16 4.03 -12.28
N LEU A 562 -0.15 3.17 -12.42
CA LEU A 562 0.51 2.50 -11.30
C LEU A 562 1.07 3.48 -10.26
N HIS A 563 1.64 4.59 -10.71
CA HIS A 563 2.32 5.58 -9.85
C HIS A 563 1.55 6.89 -9.70
N PHE A 564 0.28 6.92 -10.09
CA PHE A 564 -0.45 8.18 -10.16
C PHE A 564 -0.52 8.91 -8.81
N GLY A 565 -0.05 10.16 -8.79
CA GLY A 565 0.02 10.99 -7.60
C GLY A 565 1.35 10.88 -6.84
N GLU A 566 2.21 9.92 -7.18
CA GLU A 566 3.59 9.89 -6.71
C GLU A 566 4.38 11.06 -7.30
N PHE A 567 5.26 11.63 -6.49
CA PHE A 567 6.08 12.78 -6.89
C PHE A 567 7.50 12.68 -6.34
N ASN A 568 8.42 13.38 -6.97
CA ASN A 568 9.82 13.49 -6.56
C ASN A 568 10.19 14.95 -6.25
N ASP A 569 11.44 15.19 -5.88
CA ASP A 569 11.94 16.51 -5.44
C ASP A 569 11.89 17.60 -6.52
N GLN A 570 11.72 17.24 -7.80
CA GLN A 570 11.54 18.22 -8.88
C GLN A 570 10.13 18.80 -8.91
N TYR A 571 9.16 18.12 -8.27
CA TYR A 571 7.78 18.54 -8.30
C TYR A 571 7.54 19.80 -7.47
N ILE A 572 7.07 20.83 -8.16
CA ILE A 572 6.56 22.05 -7.52
C ILE A 572 5.06 22.03 -7.65
N LYS A 573 4.36 21.76 -6.54
CA LYS A 573 2.90 21.77 -6.50
C LYS A 573 2.36 23.13 -6.95
N THR A 574 1.75 23.13 -8.14
CA THR A 574 1.11 24.32 -8.72
C THR A 574 -0.36 24.04 -8.98
N GLU A 575 -1.25 24.64 -8.18
CA GLU A 575 -2.68 24.62 -8.45
C GLU A 575 -3.07 25.85 -9.26
N LYS A 576 -3.52 25.64 -10.49
CA LYS A 576 -4.04 26.71 -11.35
C LYS A 576 -5.55 26.59 -11.49
N ARG A 577 -6.25 27.69 -11.22
CA ARG A 577 -7.67 27.86 -11.54
C ARG A 577 -7.81 29.07 -12.45
N LYS A 578 -8.16 28.82 -13.71
CA LYS A 578 -8.45 29.85 -14.70
C LYS A 578 -9.94 29.79 -14.99
N SER A 579 -10.65 30.87 -14.72
CA SER A 579 -12.06 30.98 -15.11
C SER A 579 -12.16 31.14 -16.62
N GLY A 580 -13.11 30.46 -17.24
CA GLY A 580 -13.37 30.55 -18.67
C GLY A 580 -14.54 29.67 -19.06
N ASN A 581 -14.77 29.54 -20.36
CA ASN A 581 -15.77 28.65 -20.94
C ASN A 581 -15.16 27.71 -21.98
N ASP A 582 -13.86 27.44 -21.87
CA ASP A 582 -13.16 26.51 -22.76
C ASP A 582 -13.60 25.08 -22.43
N VAL A 583 -13.72 24.76 -21.13
CA VAL A 583 -14.30 23.52 -20.60
C VAL A 583 -15.47 23.86 -19.68
N TYR A 584 -16.64 23.27 -19.94
CA TYR A 584 -17.87 23.57 -19.20
C TYR A 584 -18.83 22.39 -19.25
N PHE A 585 -19.88 22.37 -18.42
CA PHE A 585 -20.96 21.41 -18.63
C PHE A 585 -22.13 22.03 -19.39
N SER A 586 -22.54 21.38 -20.48
CA SER A 586 -23.67 21.75 -21.31
C SER A 586 -25.00 21.66 -20.55
N PRO A 587 -25.83 22.71 -20.56
CA PRO A 587 -27.16 22.66 -19.95
C PRO A 587 -28.12 21.87 -20.86
N LYS A 588 -28.46 20.64 -20.48
CA LYS A 588 -29.57 19.87 -21.10
C LYS A 588 -30.46 19.22 -20.03
N GLY A 589 -31.77 19.19 -20.25
CA GLY A 589 -32.73 18.51 -19.35
C GLY A 589 -32.80 19.13 -17.95
N ALA A 590 -32.93 18.31 -16.90
CA ALA A 590 -33.02 18.71 -15.48
C ALA A 590 -31.85 19.59 -14.97
N LEU A 591 -30.77 19.73 -15.76
CA LEU A 591 -29.67 20.65 -15.50
C LEU A 591 -29.96 22.13 -15.78
N SER A 592 -31.14 22.49 -16.30
CA SER A 592 -31.47 23.91 -16.44
C SER A 592 -31.49 24.64 -15.09
N ASN A 593 -31.78 23.92 -14.00
CA ASN A 593 -31.97 24.55 -12.68
C ASN A 593 -30.81 24.28 -11.70
N ARG A 594 -29.92 23.31 -11.98
CA ARG A 594 -28.80 22.91 -11.10
C ARG A 594 -29.27 22.53 -9.67
N ILE A 595 -30.48 21.98 -9.54
CA ILE A 595 -31.15 21.60 -8.28
C ILE A 595 -31.27 20.07 -8.21
N PHE A 596 -30.98 19.48 -7.05
CA PHE A 596 -31.30 18.10 -6.70
C PHE A 596 -32.58 18.07 -5.85
N GLU A 597 -33.59 17.32 -6.30
CA GLU A 597 -34.63 16.81 -5.40
C GLU A 597 -34.23 15.44 -4.82
N LYS A 598 -34.85 15.06 -3.69
CA LYS A 598 -34.52 13.79 -3.03
C LYS A 598 -34.84 12.60 -3.93
N GLY A 599 -33.84 11.76 -4.18
CA GLY A 599 -33.96 10.56 -5.02
C GLY A 599 -33.63 10.80 -6.50
N GLU A 600 -33.24 12.01 -6.90
CA GLU A 600 -32.81 12.31 -8.26
C GLU A 600 -31.29 12.12 -8.45
N GLN A 601 -30.91 11.75 -9.68
CA GLN A 601 -29.54 11.75 -10.15
C GLN A 601 -29.37 12.78 -11.27
N LEU A 602 -28.20 13.41 -11.35
CA LEU A 602 -27.86 14.32 -12.46
C LEU A 602 -26.88 13.67 -13.42
N LEU A 603 -27.01 14.01 -14.71
CA LEU A 603 -26.13 13.57 -15.79
C LEU A 603 -25.56 14.77 -16.58
N PRO A 604 -24.81 15.70 -15.94
CA PRO A 604 -24.19 16.81 -16.65
C PRO A 604 -23.24 16.34 -17.74
N LEU A 605 -23.50 16.83 -18.95
CA LEU A 605 -22.70 16.58 -20.12
C LEU A 605 -21.54 17.57 -20.15
N LEU A 606 -20.33 17.08 -19.93
CA LEU A 606 -19.12 17.86 -20.09
C LEU A 606 -18.88 18.20 -21.56
N SER A 607 -18.40 19.40 -21.81
CA SER A 607 -18.29 20.03 -23.12
C SER A 607 -17.03 20.88 -23.26
N VAL A 608 -16.57 21.03 -24.50
CA VAL A 608 -15.42 21.86 -24.87
C VAL A 608 -15.83 22.87 -25.92
N ASN A 609 -15.47 24.14 -25.72
CA ASN A 609 -15.72 25.21 -26.68
C ASN A 609 -14.59 25.26 -27.72
N LYS A 610 -14.71 24.46 -28.78
CA LYS A 610 -13.70 24.41 -29.86
C LYS A 610 -13.49 25.76 -30.57
N LYS A 611 -14.46 26.68 -30.57
CA LYS A 611 -14.25 28.02 -31.14
C LYS A 611 -13.18 28.81 -30.39
N ALA A 612 -12.96 28.51 -29.11
CA ALA A 612 -11.91 29.12 -28.32
C ALA A 612 -10.54 28.46 -28.56
N VAL A 613 -10.51 27.17 -28.96
CA VAL A 613 -9.27 26.38 -29.13
C VAL A 613 -9.36 25.46 -30.37
N PRO A 614 -9.19 25.98 -31.60
CA PRO A 614 -9.50 25.24 -32.83
C PRO A 614 -8.56 24.06 -33.13
N ASP A 615 -7.30 24.12 -32.66
CA ASP A 615 -6.23 23.15 -32.94
C ASP A 615 -6.01 22.12 -31.82
N LEU A 616 -6.99 21.95 -30.93
CA LEU A 616 -6.91 21.03 -29.79
C LEU A 616 -6.82 19.57 -30.25
N THR A 617 -5.75 18.88 -29.85
CA THR A 617 -5.48 17.45 -30.05
C THR A 617 -5.47 16.65 -28.77
N GLY A 618 -5.37 17.31 -27.61
CA GLY A 618 -5.50 16.67 -26.31
C GLY A 618 -6.03 17.65 -25.26
N LEU A 619 -6.63 17.11 -24.20
CA LEU A 619 -7.21 17.88 -23.10
C LEU A 619 -7.01 17.11 -21.80
N ALA A 620 -6.49 17.77 -20.77
CA ALA A 620 -6.35 17.20 -19.44
C ALA A 620 -6.75 18.23 -18.37
N PHE A 621 -7.43 17.77 -17.32
CA PHE A 621 -7.96 18.62 -16.25
C PHE A 621 -8.36 17.81 -15.01
N THR A 622 -8.58 18.51 -13.90
CA THR A 622 -9.13 17.93 -12.67
C THR A 622 -10.49 18.55 -12.35
N VAL A 623 -11.44 17.73 -11.92
CA VAL A 623 -12.74 18.11 -11.36
C VAL A 623 -12.73 17.87 -9.86
N GLU A 624 -12.82 18.94 -9.08
CA GLU A 624 -12.88 18.91 -7.62
C GLU A 624 -14.33 19.02 -7.14
N PHE A 625 -14.70 18.22 -6.14
CA PHE A 625 -16.02 18.19 -5.51
C PHE A 625 -15.92 17.83 -4.02
N ASP A 626 -17.00 18.05 -3.27
CA ASP A 626 -17.03 17.80 -1.83
C ASP A 626 -17.73 16.46 -1.56
N THR A 627 -16.96 15.45 -1.12
CA THR A 627 -17.45 14.08 -0.91
C THR A 627 -18.58 13.99 0.11
N ALA A 628 -18.70 14.95 1.03
CA ALA A 628 -19.78 14.93 2.01
C ALA A 628 -21.18 15.16 1.40
N PHE A 629 -21.26 15.68 0.17
CA PHE A 629 -22.52 15.97 -0.54
C PHE A 629 -22.98 14.85 -1.47
N PHE A 630 -22.10 13.90 -1.81
CA PHE A 630 -22.35 12.91 -2.85
C PHE A 630 -22.09 11.51 -2.31
N SER A 631 -23.03 10.60 -2.53
CA SER A 631 -22.81 9.17 -2.29
C SER A 631 -21.96 8.55 -3.39
N ASN A 632 -22.04 9.09 -4.60
CA ASN A 632 -21.34 8.55 -5.76
C ASN A 632 -21.26 9.57 -6.90
N ILE A 633 -20.10 9.69 -7.56
CA ILE A 633 -19.92 10.39 -8.84
C ILE A 633 -19.24 9.42 -9.80
N LYS A 634 -19.88 9.11 -10.94
CA LYS A 634 -19.35 8.19 -11.96
C LYS A 634 -19.31 8.84 -13.33
N VAL A 635 -18.35 8.43 -14.16
CA VAL A 635 -18.35 8.80 -15.59
C VAL A 635 -19.34 7.91 -16.34
N ILE A 636 -20.12 8.51 -17.24
CA ILE A 636 -21.00 7.82 -18.19
C ILE A 636 -20.66 8.27 -19.61
N THR A 637 -20.37 7.29 -20.46
CA THR A 637 -20.08 7.52 -21.88
C THR A 637 -21.35 7.91 -22.63
N VAL A 638 -21.21 8.84 -23.58
CA VAL A 638 -22.32 9.31 -24.42
C VAL A 638 -22.45 8.40 -25.65
N PRO A 639 -23.66 7.98 -26.06
CA PRO A 639 -23.84 7.22 -27.29
C PRO A 639 -23.18 7.91 -28.51
N GLY A 640 -22.37 7.17 -29.27
CA GLY A 640 -21.59 7.70 -30.41
C GLY A 640 -20.17 8.16 -30.07
N MET A 641 -19.82 8.26 -28.78
CA MET A 641 -18.46 8.49 -28.29
C MET A 641 -17.78 7.22 -27.78
N GLN A 642 -18.46 6.07 -27.88
CA GLN A 642 -17.95 4.77 -27.40
C GLN A 642 -16.62 4.35 -28.08
N ALA A 643 -16.35 4.83 -29.29
CA ALA A 643 -15.07 4.59 -29.99
C ALA A 643 -13.93 5.50 -29.49
N CYS A 644 -14.23 6.48 -28.62
CA CYS A 644 -13.31 7.50 -28.11
C CYS A 644 -13.15 7.45 -26.59
N PHE A 645 -13.83 6.50 -25.95
CA PHE A 645 -13.85 6.31 -24.52
C PHE A 645 -13.57 4.85 -24.25
N HIS A 646 -12.32 4.56 -23.96
CA HIS A 646 -11.94 3.32 -23.30
C HIS A 646 -11.57 3.65 -21.86
N THR A 647 -12.21 2.95 -20.93
CA THR A 647 -11.66 2.77 -19.58
C THR A 647 -10.35 2.00 -19.70
N PHE A 648 -9.42 2.21 -18.76
CA PHE A 648 -8.08 1.61 -18.74
C PHE A 648 -8.05 0.16 -19.26
N GLY A 649 -7.05 -0.15 -20.10
CA GLY A 649 -6.70 -1.52 -20.48
C GLY A 649 -7.32 -2.14 -21.74
N ASN A 650 -8.29 -1.53 -22.46
CA ASN A 650 -8.99 -2.26 -23.55
C ASN A 650 -9.30 -1.53 -24.88
N GLY A 651 -8.58 -0.47 -25.27
CA GLY A 651 -8.72 0.10 -26.63
C GLY A 651 -7.70 1.19 -27.00
N ASP A 652 -7.71 1.60 -28.28
CA ASP A 652 -6.79 2.58 -28.91
C ASP A 652 -6.74 3.94 -28.17
N PHE A 653 -5.62 4.68 -28.35
CA PHE A 653 -5.15 5.96 -27.74
C PHE A 653 -6.16 7.10 -27.52
N THR A 654 -7.25 6.79 -26.84
CA THR A 654 -8.32 7.68 -26.40
C THR A 654 -8.61 7.30 -24.95
N SER A 655 -7.63 7.51 -24.08
CA SER A 655 -7.77 7.18 -22.66
C SER A 655 -8.44 8.34 -21.94
N LEU A 656 -9.52 8.05 -21.23
CA LEU A 656 -10.02 8.87 -20.13
C LEU A 656 -9.54 8.22 -18.84
N ALA A 657 -8.39 8.65 -18.33
CA ALA A 657 -7.98 8.29 -16.98
C ALA A 657 -8.94 8.99 -16.01
N THR A 658 -9.54 8.28 -15.04
CA THR A 658 -10.27 8.88 -13.93
C THR A 658 -9.81 8.23 -12.64
N ILE A 659 -9.00 8.96 -11.89
CA ILE A 659 -8.55 8.52 -10.58
C ILE A 659 -9.31 9.36 -9.56
N SER A 660 -10.07 8.67 -8.72
CA SER A 660 -10.88 9.28 -7.67
C SER A 660 -10.08 9.29 -6.38
N HIS A 661 -9.36 10.37 -6.11
CA HIS A 661 -8.97 10.70 -4.75
C HIS A 661 -10.14 11.39 -4.07
N SER A 662 -10.32 11.27 -2.76
CA SER A 662 -11.47 11.82 -2.05
C SER A 662 -11.75 13.29 -2.43
N GLY A 663 -12.73 13.51 -3.31
CA GLY A 663 -13.14 14.83 -3.79
C GLY A 663 -12.50 15.32 -5.08
N GLU A 664 -11.76 14.50 -5.84
CA GLU A 664 -11.16 14.88 -7.12
C GLU A 664 -11.31 13.79 -8.18
N LEU A 665 -11.58 14.17 -9.42
CA LEU A 665 -11.52 13.33 -10.62
C LEU A 665 -10.52 13.93 -11.59
N HIS A 666 -9.49 13.19 -11.94
CA HIS A 666 -8.51 13.59 -12.95
C HIS A 666 -8.96 13.11 -14.31
N PHE A 667 -8.65 13.83 -15.38
CA PHE A 667 -9.02 13.50 -16.75
C PHE A 667 -7.89 13.83 -17.70
N SER A 668 -7.64 12.95 -18.64
CA SER A 668 -6.85 13.20 -19.84
C SER A 668 -7.62 12.67 -21.04
N ILE A 669 -7.43 13.23 -22.23
CA ILE A 669 -8.02 12.79 -23.50
C ILE A 669 -7.02 13.16 -24.60
N LEU A 670 -6.69 12.23 -25.48
CA LEU A 670 -5.82 12.43 -26.63
C LEU A 670 -6.50 11.99 -27.92
N ASN A 671 -6.17 12.66 -29.03
CA ASN A 671 -6.63 12.32 -30.36
C ASN A 671 -5.43 12.29 -31.33
N LYS A 672 -4.75 11.13 -31.41
CA LYS A 672 -3.67 10.88 -32.37
C LYS A 672 -3.86 9.54 -33.09
N GLY A 673 -4.72 9.55 -34.12
CA GLY A 673 -4.73 8.53 -35.19
C GLY A 673 -5.98 7.66 -35.27
N GLY A 674 -6.62 7.63 -36.46
CA GLY A 674 -7.72 6.74 -36.81
C GLY A 674 -9.10 7.40 -36.82
N ALA A 675 -9.84 7.29 -37.93
CA ALA A 675 -11.02 8.11 -38.24
C ALA A 675 -12.22 7.93 -37.27
N GLY A 676 -12.39 8.84 -36.30
CA GLY A 676 -13.65 8.94 -35.56
C GLY A 676 -13.66 9.92 -34.38
N CYS A 677 -12.54 10.07 -33.67
CA CYS A 677 -12.50 10.77 -32.38
C CYS A 677 -12.04 12.21 -32.48
N ARG A 678 -12.78 13.03 -33.20
CA ARG A 678 -12.47 14.45 -33.30
C ARG A 678 -13.15 15.22 -32.16
N PHE A 679 -12.51 16.25 -31.61
CA PHE A 679 -13.16 17.28 -30.78
C PHE A 679 -14.24 18.09 -31.55
N GLU A 680 -14.79 17.54 -32.63
CA GLU A 680 -15.83 18.12 -33.49
C GLU A 680 -17.20 18.11 -32.84
N ASN A 681 -17.47 17.17 -31.93
CA ASN A 681 -18.64 17.22 -31.08
C ASN A 681 -18.22 17.98 -29.82
N GLU A 682 -18.78 19.16 -29.55
CA GLU A 682 -18.56 20.00 -28.34
C GLU A 682 -18.85 19.26 -27.01
N LYS A 683 -18.99 17.94 -26.99
CA LYS A 683 -19.45 17.08 -25.90
C LYS A 683 -18.37 16.02 -25.67
N LEU A 684 -18.03 15.78 -24.42
CA LEU A 684 -17.05 14.78 -23.98
C LEU A 684 -17.78 13.60 -23.32
N PHE A 685 -18.08 13.67 -22.04
CA PHE A 685 -18.76 12.60 -21.31
C PHE A 685 -19.79 13.18 -20.36
N SER A 686 -20.66 12.34 -19.81
CA SER A 686 -21.55 12.75 -18.73
C SER A 686 -20.98 12.30 -17.39
N LEU A 687 -21.19 13.08 -16.33
CA LEU A 687 -20.98 12.61 -14.96
C LEU A 687 -22.33 12.19 -14.38
N LEU A 688 -22.51 10.94 -13.97
CA LEU A 688 -23.60 10.54 -13.08
C LEU A 688 -23.29 10.98 -11.66
N ILE A 689 -24.00 12.00 -11.19
CA ILE A 689 -23.85 12.54 -9.84
C ILE A 689 -25.04 12.08 -8.99
N THR A 690 -24.74 11.34 -7.93
CA THR A 690 -25.72 10.85 -6.94
C THR A 690 -25.48 11.57 -5.61
N PRO A 691 -26.43 12.38 -5.13
CA PRO A 691 -26.37 12.99 -3.80
C PRO A 691 -26.26 11.98 -2.67
N ALA A 692 -25.72 12.40 -1.53
CA ALA A 692 -25.85 11.67 -0.28
C ALA A 692 -27.29 11.79 0.28
N ASP A 693 -27.71 10.82 1.10
CA ASP A 693 -29.07 10.82 1.70
C ASP A 693 -29.35 12.05 2.59
N ALA A 694 -28.29 12.61 3.18
CA ALA A 694 -28.28 13.85 3.93
C ALA A 694 -27.04 14.65 3.54
N VAL A 695 -27.20 15.96 3.36
CA VAL A 695 -26.12 16.85 2.92
C VAL A 695 -25.76 17.88 4.00
N PRO A 696 -24.50 18.34 4.06
CA PRO A 696 -24.07 19.32 5.07
C PRO A 696 -24.65 20.72 4.87
N ALA A 697 -25.05 21.07 3.65
CA ALA A 697 -25.62 22.37 3.31
C ALA A 697 -26.56 22.29 2.10
N ASN A 698 -27.29 23.38 1.84
CA ASN A 698 -28.22 23.48 0.70
C ASN A 698 -27.53 23.70 -0.66
N SER A 699 -26.20 23.84 -0.71
CA SER A 699 -25.45 23.97 -1.97
C SER A 699 -24.00 23.55 -1.84
N THR A 700 -23.41 23.12 -2.96
CA THR A 700 -21.98 22.80 -3.09
C THR A 700 -21.46 23.26 -4.45
N LEU A 701 -20.13 23.21 -4.62
CA LEU A 701 -19.45 23.48 -5.88
C LEU A 701 -18.81 22.21 -6.43
N ILE A 702 -18.89 22.05 -7.75
CA ILE A 702 -18.00 21.22 -8.57
C ILE A 702 -17.11 22.18 -9.35
N ARG A 703 -15.80 22.04 -9.22
CA ARG A 703 -14.83 23.02 -9.73
C ARG A 703 -13.87 22.39 -10.71
N PHE A 704 -13.43 23.17 -11.68
CA PHE A 704 -12.33 22.77 -12.55
C PHE A 704 -11.02 23.38 -12.07
N LYS A 705 -9.95 22.58 -12.09
CA LYS A 705 -8.58 23.06 -11.87
C LYS A 705 -7.62 22.36 -12.84
N ASN A 706 -6.44 22.94 -12.98
CA ASN A 706 -5.34 22.39 -13.78
C ASN A 706 -5.78 22.02 -15.21
N ILE A 707 -6.44 22.94 -15.93
CA ILE A 707 -6.96 22.63 -17.28
C ILE A 707 -5.88 22.98 -18.32
N LYS A 708 -5.36 21.97 -19.01
CA LYS A 708 -4.36 22.13 -20.08
C LYS A 708 -4.87 21.52 -21.38
N GLY A 709 -4.63 22.20 -22.49
CA GLY A 709 -4.86 21.69 -23.84
C GLY A 709 -3.55 21.42 -24.57
N LEU A 710 -3.48 20.31 -25.30
CA LEU A 710 -2.42 19.99 -26.26
C LEU A 710 -2.89 20.42 -27.65
N LEU A 711 -2.04 21.15 -28.39
CA LEU A 711 -2.33 21.61 -29.75
C LEU A 711 -1.71 20.70 -30.82
N ASN A 712 -2.12 20.86 -32.08
CA ASN A 712 -1.61 20.11 -33.24
C ASN A 712 -0.08 20.16 -33.41
N ASP A 713 0.57 21.24 -32.96
CA ASP A 713 2.03 21.41 -32.98
C ASP A 713 2.74 20.83 -31.74
N ASN A 714 2.01 20.08 -30.91
CA ASN A 714 2.42 19.54 -29.61
C ASN A 714 2.73 20.59 -28.53
N THR A 715 2.33 21.85 -28.69
CA THR A 715 2.44 22.84 -27.62
C THR A 715 1.30 22.70 -26.60
N VAL A 716 1.57 23.03 -25.34
CA VAL A 716 0.61 22.98 -24.24
C VAL A 716 0.16 24.38 -23.85
N THR A 717 -1.15 24.57 -23.64
CA THR A 717 -1.75 25.85 -23.26
C THR A 717 -2.71 25.73 -22.08
N ASP A 718 -2.73 26.72 -21.19
CA ASP A 718 -3.66 26.79 -20.06
C ASP A 718 -5.07 27.20 -20.54
N LEU A 719 -6.09 26.40 -20.21
CA LEU A 719 -7.50 26.64 -20.55
C LEU A 719 -8.31 27.06 -19.33
N GLY A 720 -9.47 27.68 -19.57
CA GLY A 720 -10.39 28.14 -18.54
C GLY A 720 -11.62 27.25 -18.37
N GLY A 721 -12.07 27.07 -17.13
CA GLY A 721 -13.24 26.26 -16.79
C GLY A 721 -14.35 27.06 -16.12
N GLU A 722 -15.59 26.56 -16.25
CA GLU A 722 -16.76 27.10 -15.54
C GLU A 722 -17.13 26.21 -14.35
N ASP A 723 -16.89 26.70 -13.13
CA ASP A 723 -17.35 26.04 -11.90
C ASP A 723 -18.88 25.94 -11.86
N ILE A 724 -19.38 24.81 -11.35
CA ILE A 724 -20.81 24.57 -11.17
C ILE A 724 -21.19 24.65 -9.71
N LYS A 725 -22.15 25.52 -9.42
CA LYS A 725 -22.90 25.49 -8.17
C LYS A 725 -24.12 24.59 -8.29
N LEU A 726 -24.23 23.63 -7.39
CA LEU A 726 -25.36 22.71 -7.26
C LEU A 726 -26.15 23.04 -5.99
N PHE A 727 -27.47 22.91 -6.05
CA PHE A 727 -28.39 23.17 -4.95
C PHE A 727 -29.13 21.89 -4.55
N PHE A 728 -29.44 21.72 -3.26
CA PHE A 728 -30.14 20.55 -2.74
C PHE A 728 -31.45 20.99 -2.07
N LEU A 729 -32.58 20.42 -2.51
CA LEU A 729 -33.92 20.67 -1.95
C LEU A 729 -34.49 19.40 -1.34
N ASN A 730 -35.15 19.52 -0.18
CA ASN A 730 -35.79 18.41 0.54
C ASN A 730 -34.84 17.29 1.02
N TYR A 731 -33.54 17.60 1.20
CA TYR A 731 -32.59 16.72 1.87
C TYR A 731 -32.57 16.99 3.37
N GLY A 732 -32.36 15.94 4.18
CA GLY A 732 -32.14 16.10 5.62
C GLY A 732 -30.81 16.82 5.89
N GLU A 733 -30.76 17.64 6.94
CA GLU A 733 -29.49 18.18 7.42
C GLU A 733 -28.70 17.03 8.06
N LYS A 734 -27.47 16.82 7.59
CA LYS A 734 -26.49 16.04 8.34
C LYS A 734 -25.97 16.96 9.44
N GLU A 735 -26.29 16.70 10.71
CA GLU A 735 -25.66 17.44 11.81
C GLU A 735 -24.14 17.36 11.64
N SER A 736 -23.49 18.51 11.42
CA SER A 736 -22.04 18.60 11.44
C SER A 736 -21.58 18.31 12.87
N THR A 737 -21.08 17.10 13.11
CA THR A 737 -20.46 16.74 14.38
C THR A 737 -19.06 17.33 14.54
N LYS A 738 -18.50 18.01 13.53
CA LYS A 738 -17.24 18.75 13.69
C LYS A 738 -17.51 20.18 14.16
N LYS A 739 -17.32 20.39 15.46
CA LYS A 739 -17.20 21.72 16.07
C LYS A 739 -15.92 22.38 15.53
N PRO A 740 -15.94 23.65 15.09
CA PRO A 740 -14.72 24.30 14.60
C PRO A 740 -13.64 24.29 15.69
N PRO A 741 -12.36 24.07 15.33
CA PRO A 741 -11.29 23.92 16.31
C PRO A 741 -11.20 25.17 17.21
N GLY A 742 -11.16 24.93 18.52
CA GLY A 742 -11.02 25.99 19.51
C GLY A 742 -9.61 26.59 19.47
N ILE A 743 -9.43 27.71 18.76
CA ILE A 743 -8.14 28.42 18.69
C ILE A 743 -8.06 29.48 19.81
N HIS A 744 -7.09 29.31 20.70
CA HIS A 744 -6.67 30.30 21.70
C HIS A 744 -5.39 31.01 21.24
N ILE A 745 -5.39 32.34 21.24
CA ILE A 745 -4.23 33.17 20.87
C ILE A 745 -3.84 34.04 22.06
N TYR A 746 -2.56 34.03 22.41
CA TYR A 746 -2.05 34.77 23.56
C TYR A 746 -0.56 35.14 23.41
N PRO A 747 -0.09 36.22 24.06
CA PRO A 747 -0.90 37.32 24.60
C PRO A 747 -1.57 38.09 23.44
N ASN A 748 -2.76 38.63 23.68
CA ASN A 748 -3.45 39.48 22.72
C ASN A 748 -4.32 40.50 23.46
N PRO A 749 -3.92 41.78 23.56
CA PRO A 749 -2.84 42.44 22.81
C PRO A 749 -1.41 41.97 23.13
N SER A 750 -0.47 42.18 22.21
CA SER A 750 0.96 41.83 22.32
C SER A 750 1.87 42.95 21.80
N THR A 751 3.13 42.98 22.22
CA THR A 751 4.19 43.85 21.64
C THR A 751 4.64 43.42 20.24
N GLY A 752 4.10 42.32 19.72
CA GLY A 752 4.35 41.82 18.37
C GLY A 752 4.47 40.31 18.26
N VAL A 753 4.57 39.57 19.37
CA VAL A 753 4.70 38.09 19.36
C VAL A 753 3.41 37.44 19.86
N PHE A 754 2.84 36.54 19.08
CA PHE A 754 1.62 35.80 19.44
C PHE A 754 1.86 34.30 19.38
N TYR A 755 1.25 33.56 20.29
CA TYR A 755 1.24 32.10 20.33
C TYR A 755 -0.18 31.58 20.15
N PHE A 756 -0.35 30.47 19.44
CA PHE A 756 -1.63 29.79 19.34
C PHE A 756 -1.51 28.27 19.20
N ASN A 757 -2.52 27.57 19.72
CA ASN A 757 -2.63 26.11 19.69
C ASN A 757 -3.76 25.66 18.74
N LEU A 758 -3.61 24.48 18.15
CA LEU A 758 -4.62 23.78 17.36
C LEU A 758 -4.98 22.48 18.06
N VAL A 759 -6.26 22.28 18.39
CA VAL A 759 -6.76 21.13 19.18
C VAL A 759 -6.84 19.83 18.34
N GLN A 760 -6.65 19.91 17.01
CA GLN A 760 -6.65 18.76 16.10
C GLN A 760 -5.56 18.93 15.02
N GLU A 761 -4.93 17.82 14.64
CA GLU A 761 -3.85 17.71 13.67
C GLU A 761 -4.33 17.66 12.22
N GLU A 762 -4.99 18.72 11.78
CA GLU A 762 -5.28 18.87 10.35
C GLU A 762 -4.45 20.03 9.77
N VAL A 763 -4.06 19.94 8.50
CA VAL A 763 -3.22 20.95 7.83
C VAL A 763 -4.03 22.22 7.56
N PHE A 764 -3.67 23.34 8.21
CA PHE A 764 -4.29 24.65 7.98
C PHE A 764 -3.38 25.56 7.15
N LYS A 765 -3.96 26.26 6.16
CA LYS A 765 -3.29 27.40 5.53
C LYS A 765 -3.40 28.61 6.46
N VAL A 766 -2.27 29.14 6.91
CA VAL A 766 -2.20 30.30 7.78
C VAL A 766 -1.88 31.57 6.97
N HIS A 767 -2.75 32.57 7.05
CA HIS A 767 -2.52 33.88 6.44
C HIS A 767 -2.73 34.98 7.47
N ILE A 768 -1.89 36.02 7.44
CA ILE A 768 -2.04 37.19 8.30
C ILE A 768 -2.36 38.39 7.42
N TYR A 769 -3.41 39.14 7.75
CA TYR A 769 -3.79 40.35 7.02
C TYR A 769 -3.67 41.59 7.91
N ASP A 770 -3.28 42.72 7.35
CA ASP A 770 -3.41 44.00 8.04
C ASP A 770 -4.88 44.48 8.07
N ALA A 771 -5.14 45.58 8.79
CA ALA A 771 -6.48 46.17 8.89
C ALA A 771 -7.08 46.64 7.56
N ARG A 772 -6.30 46.70 6.47
CA ARG A 772 -6.75 47.06 5.11
C ARG A 772 -6.93 45.82 4.22
N GLY A 773 -6.77 44.62 4.76
CA GLY A 773 -6.91 43.35 4.03
C GLY A 773 -5.70 43.00 3.18
N ARG A 774 -4.54 43.66 3.36
CA ARG A 774 -3.31 43.28 2.65
C ARG A 774 -2.65 42.09 3.36
N LEU A 775 -2.27 41.08 2.60
CA LEU A 775 -1.55 39.92 3.11
C LEU A 775 -0.17 40.33 3.62
N ILE A 776 0.14 39.90 4.83
CA ILE A 776 1.43 40.05 5.50
C ILE A 776 2.14 38.70 5.41
N ASN A 777 3.27 38.67 4.71
CA ASN A 777 4.00 37.44 4.45
C ASN A 777 4.85 37.04 5.67
N VAL A 778 4.17 36.52 6.70
CA VAL A 778 4.76 36.01 7.93
C VAL A 778 4.30 34.57 8.09
N GLN A 779 5.26 33.66 8.03
CA GLN A 779 5.02 32.24 8.26
C GLN A 779 5.09 31.97 9.76
N PRO A 780 4.12 31.27 10.35
CA PRO A 780 4.22 30.83 11.73
C PRO A 780 5.39 29.86 11.89
N ALA A 781 6.19 30.04 12.94
CA ALA A 781 7.23 29.09 13.32
C ALA A 781 6.73 28.26 14.51
N PHE A 782 7.07 26.96 14.55
CA PHE A 782 6.74 26.15 15.71
C PHE A 782 7.67 26.52 16.87
N HIS A 783 7.10 26.81 18.05
CA HIS A 783 7.87 27.14 19.24
C HIS A 783 7.29 26.43 20.47
N GLN A 784 8.04 25.47 21.01
CA GLN A 784 7.62 24.58 22.09
C GLN A 784 6.36 23.76 21.74
N LYS A 785 5.18 24.19 22.20
CA LYS A 785 3.89 23.50 22.00
C LYS A 785 2.87 24.33 21.21
N ASP A 786 3.26 25.52 20.74
CA ASP A 786 2.38 26.46 20.05
C ASP A 786 3.04 27.00 18.78
N TYR A 787 2.20 27.43 17.84
CA TYR A 787 2.65 28.20 16.69
C TYR A 787 2.90 29.64 17.11
N MET A 788 4.08 30.17 16.76
CA MET A 788 4.50 31.54 17.03
C MET A 788 4.38 32.40 15.78
N ILE A 789 3.71 33.55 15.92
CA ILE A 789 3.63 34.61 14.91
C ILE A 789 4.45 35.81 15.41
N ASP A 790 5.43 36.25 14.62
CA ASP A 790 6.25 37.43 14.92
C ASP A 790 5.91 38.60 13.99
N LEU A 791 5.24 39.61 14.56
CA LEU A 791 4.90 40.89 13.95
C LEU A 791 5.70 42.07 14.54
N ARG A 792 6.81 41.82 15.27
CA ARG A 792 7.62 42.88 15.89
C ARG A 792 8.20 43.86 14.88
N SER A 793 8.40 43.48 13.62
CA SER A 793 8.85 44.36 12.54
C SER A 793 7.73 45.20 11.90
N TYR A 794 6.46 44.97 12.25
CA TYR A 794 5.29 45.64 11.66
C TYR A 794 4.71 46.74 12.57
N PRO A 795 4.00 47.76 12.03
CA PRO A 795 3.46 48.86 12.84
C PRO A 795 2.43 48.42 13.89
N THR A 796 2.31 49.19 14.99
CA THR A 796 1.20 49.10 15.96
C THR A 796 -0.15 49.15 15.22
N GLY A 797 -1.05 48.20 15.50
CA GLY A 797 -2.31 48.09 14.79
C GLY A 797 -3.05 46.76 14.97
N VAL A 798 -4.16 46.63 14.24
CA VAL A 798 -4.96 45.41 14.20
C VAL A 798 -4.58 44.58 12.98
N TYR A 799 -4.37 43.30 13.20
CA TYR A 799 -4.14 42.28 12.18
C TYR A 799 -5.17 41.17 12.31
N PHE A 800 -5.32 40.36 11.27
CA PHE A 800 -6.24 39.23 11.24
C PHE A 800 -5.49 37.96 10.85
N LEU A 801 -5.42 37.02 11.77
CA LEU A 801 -5.00 35.65 11.53
C LEU A 801 -6.15 34.90 10.89
N LYS A 802 -5.95 34.35 9.70
CA LYS A 802 -6.90 33.54 8.96
C LYS A 802 -6.34 32.13 8.81
N LEU A 803 -7.03 31.17 9.40
CA LEU A 803 -6.73 29.75 9.31
C LEU A 803 -7.77 29.12 8.38
N THR A 804 -7.31 28.52 7.29
CA THR A 804 -8.18 27.91 6.28
C THR A 804 -7.91 26.43 6.18
N GLN A 805 -8.95 25.61 6.32
CA GLN A 805 -8.91 24.17 6.11
C GLN A 805 -10.10 23.78 5.24
N GLY A 806 -9.81 23.28 4.04
CA GLY A 806 -10.86 23.04 3.05
C GLY A 806 -11.72 24.29 2.81
N ARG A 807 -13.00 24.25 3.19
CA ARG A 807 -13.97 25.36 3.08
C ARG A 807 -14.17 26.14 4.38
N GLU A 808 -13.63 25.67 5.49
CA GLU A 808 -13.75 26.33 6.78
C GLU A 808 -12.66 27.39 6.94
N THR A 809 -13.07 28.56 7.42
CA THR A 809 -12.15 29.67 7.71
C THR A 809 -12.41 30.15 9.12
N VAL A 810 -11.40 30.05 9.97
CA VAL A 810 -11.40 30.71 11.27
C VAL A 810 -10.58 31.99 11.16
N THR A 811 -11.18 33.13 11.46
CA THR A 811 -10.48 34.40 11.53
C THR A 811 -10.39 34.88 12.97
N LYS A 812 -9.18 35.24 13.41
CA LYS A 812 -8.92 35.77 14.75
C LYS A 812 -8.19 37.10 14.65
N LYS A 813 -8.62 38.05 15.48
CA LYS A 813 -8.00 39.38 15.57
C LYS A 813 -6.70 39.30 16.37
N LEU A 814 -5.62 39.89 15.88
CA LEU A 814 -4.36 40.12 16.60
C LEU A 814 -4.18 41.62 16.83
N VAL A 815 -3.83 42.03 18.04
CA VAL A 815 -3.62 43.45 18.39
C VAL A 815 -2.15 43.66 18.76
N VAL A 816 -1.39 44.32 17.88
CA VAL A 816 -0.01 44.74 18.15
C VAL A 816 -0.04 46.11 18.82
N SER A 817 0.44 46.19 20.05
CA SER A 817 0.57 47.40 20.86
C SER A 817 1.98 47.49 21.41
N LYS A 818 2.83 48.29 20.75
CA LYS A 818 4.21 48.57 21.15
C LYS A 818 4.32 49.74 22.11
#